data_AF-A0A9P9BSM4-F1
#
_entry.id   AF-A0A9P9BSM4-F1
#
_cell.length_a   1.000
_cell.length_b   1.000
_cell.length_c   1.000
_cell.angle_alpha   90.00
_cell.angle_beta   90.00
_cell.angle_gamma   90.00
#
_symmetry.space_group_name_H-M   'P 1'
#
loop_
_entity.id
_entity.type
_entity.pdbx_description
1 polymer ?
#
loop_
_entity_poly.entity_id
_entity_poly.type
_entity_poly.pdbx_seq_one_letter_code
_entity_poly.pdbx_strand_id
1 'polypeptide(L)'
;MPITSIHSSLAQRSGELLEVLSSNNQKIRQLAAKAFGMLAPLNDKASGSINKLRSFIESAGPSPPAALSAQYQGSIASLAGFTSRSMLYGKLGNSEVHVKFLNDRFLAALDAGDAAIRDSAIDAVNQLWSVGLSFPGSLDEFDRILGALFKLGEANNEKAIRAIGRLAIPAAADRETGREQSTFMDLVLNQLFKLFEVKRTEVHFATGEALASVVARWDSDAVQLGLDIQPQGAGESEIIAILRKRPEKIAAVLEKLINDCKTTKPSLLKASGIWLFCIIQYCSHLPEVQARLRECQVAFMRLLTGRDELVQETASRGLGLVYERGDESLKGDLVKDLVASFTGSKTQLKVDDDTELFDAGALPTGEGKSVTSYKDIISLANEVGDQSLVYKFMALATNAATWTARSAFGRFGLSNILSEADLDPKIYPKLFRYRFDPNSNVRRSMDDIWKAVVKDSSATIEAHFDAIMTDLLKSILDGKEWRVREASCAAIADLIYGQQFTKYEKYYTDIWRVTLRVIDDQKASVRAAALKLCMGLSKSLVTQLQEHNSSGSAKAMITQVLPFLLSDKGVENSVDEVKVMAITTVLDVVKHGGDTLKPFIPTIIIHFLGLLSTIEPQQINYHYQRVSEEDREGLDKLRSSAATRSPLFECITNCLRFADEAVLKELAPQLVQTIKSALGLQTKVGCSEVLSTLALRHSILMPPYNGLFLKAMETQVLDRNNEVNRAYAKSAAYLLRTASSETRERFTSKLTVLYMGAEEDARRQKVADAVLAIAKVSPDAFNDLESRLLPFAYLGKHDTDEYVSEAFEEVWSQHAGGSHTVKRFVPEITEFIIKALDTSKWALQHGGALAIASMVTALSSAAGKDGQFGEAELKTIWPVLDKALALKTFKGKEKLITAYPLFVRHGKKLWANDKAVATQTKKIAVREAKRNNDDYRPFAFKALGRFASARGDLDMYKEVAGLVSDYLSPDVKETQSDTERKTTQAALKAVLNAYSREKMRSDPAAIMQDIVATMEESRLALKAARDAWFAGSVEILAEAGAAGTSLPTSVHEVEARKWFALLLADEADVILESQRLDRAKALGAAIKAARQGVFGPAKELESVLADMRTKVIEMASAERSLDVQKALRNAAD
;
A
#
# COMPACT_ATOMS: atom_id res chain seq x y z
N MET A 1 -65.44 -35.47 53.08
CA MET A 1 -64.51 -36.61 53.26
C MET A 1 -63.18 -36.04 53.72
N PRO A 2 -62.54 -36.57 54.78
CA PRO A 2 -61.17 -36.15 55.06
C PRO A 2 -60.33 -36.62 53.87
N ILE A 3 -59.63 -35.69 53.22
CA ILE A 3 -58.69 -36.02 52.14
C ILE A 3 -57.66 -36.93 52.78
N THR A 4 -57.74 -38.24 52.52
CA THR A 4 -56.69 -39.18 52.92
C THR A 4 -55.42 -38.72 52.23
N SER A 5 -54.48 -38.16 52.99
CA SER A 5 -53.19 -37.75 52.44
C SER A 5 -52.53 -38.98 51.81
N ILE A 6 -51.78 -38.79 50.72
CA ILE A 6 -51.00 -39.88 50.08
C ILE A 6 -50.13 -40.60 51.13
N HIS A 7 -49.67 -39.88 52.15
CA HIS A 7 -48.89 -40.46 53.25
C HIS A 7 -49.71 -41.46 54.09
N SER A 8 -51.00 -41.20 54.33
CA SER A 8 -51.89 -42.09 55.09
C SER A 8 -52.16 -43.42 54.37
N SER A 9 -52.32 -43.42 53.04
CA SER A 9 -52.56 -44.65 52.26
C SER A 9 -51.31 -45.54 52.14
N LEU A 10 -50.11 -44.93 52.21
CA LEU A 10 -48.83 -45.63 52.16
C LEU A 10 -48.28 -46.02 53.54
N ALA A 11 -48.89 -45.56 54.64
CA ALA A 11 -48.38 -45.72 55.99
C ALA A 11 -48.07 -47.19 56.37
N GLN A 12 -48.95 -48.13 55.99
CA GLN A 12 -48.77 -49.56 56.30
C GLN A 12 -47.49 -50.17 55.71
N ARG A 13 -46.95 -49.58 54.64
CA ARG A 13 -45.73 -50.04 53.95
C ARG A 13 -44.44 -49.52 54.58
N SER A 14 -44.50 -48.73 55.65
CA SER A 14 -43.30 -48.18 56.30
C SER A 14 -42.30 -49.27 56.74
N GLY A 15 -42.77 -50.48 57.08
CA GLY A 15 -41.92 -51.61 57.43
C GLY A 15 -40.99 -52.09 56.29
N GLU A 16 -41.41 -51.97 55.03
CA GLU A 16 -40.62 -52.39 53.85
C GLU A 16 -39.32 -51.58 53.72
N LEU A 17 -39.30 -50.36 54.25
CA LEU A 17 -38.15 -49.46 54.13
C LEU A 17 -36.96 -49.88 55.02
N LEU A 18 -37.17 -50.73 56.03
CA LEU A 18 -36.11 -51.19 56.93
C LEU A 18 -35.03 -51.99 56.20
N GLU A 19 -35.41 -52.77 55.19
CA GLU A 19 -34.49 -53.60 54.39
C GLU A 19 -33.54 -52.75 53.55
N VAL A 20 -33.94 -51.51 53.23
CA VAL A 20 -33.16 -50.57 52.41
C VAL A 20 -32.13 -49.80 53.23
N LEU A 21 -32.29 -49.76 54.57
CA LEU A 21 -31.43 -48.97 55.46
C LEU A 21 -29.97 -49.48 55.51
N SER A 22 -29.71 -50.73 55.13
CA SER A 22 -28.36 -51.31 55.04
C SER A 22 -27.64 -51.01 53.72
N SER A 23 -28.27 -50.34 52.75
CA SER A 23 -27.67 -50.04 51.44
C SER A 23 -26.38 -49.24 51.57
N ASN A 24 -25.32 -49.57 50.84
CA ASN A 24 -24.08 -48.76 50.84
C ASN A 24 -24.24 -47.40 50.13
N ASN A 25 -25.32 -47.19 49.36
CA ASN A 25 -25.60 -45.90 48.73
C ASN A 25 -26.27 -44.93 49.71
N GLN A 26 -25.53 -43.90 50.13
CA GLN A 26 -25.99 -42.91 51.12
C GLN A 26 -27.28 -42.19 50.70
N LYS A 27 -27.44 -41.85 49.41
CA LYS A 27 -28.63 -41.15 48.92
C LYS A 27 -29.88 -42.02 49.03
N ILE A 28 -29.75 -43.32 48.72
CA ILE A 28 -30.84 -44.30 48.87
C ILE A 28 -31.21 -44.45 50.34
N ARG A 29 -30.21 -44.60 51.23
CA ARG A 29 -30.44 -44.68 52.69
C ARG A 29 -31.17 -43.46 53.24
N GLN A 30 -30.74 -42.27 52.87
CA GLN A 30 -31.36 -41.02 53.33
C GLN A 30 -32.81 -40.87 52.84
N LEU A 31 -33.08 -41.23 51.58
CA LEU A 31 -34.45 -41.23 51.03
C LEU A 31 -35.33 -42.25 51.75
N ALA A 32 -34.82 -43.46 52.02
CA ALA A 32 -35.53 -44.49 52.77
C ALA A 32 -35.83 -44.04 54.20
N ALA A 33 -34.86 -43.46 54.91
CA ALA A 33 -35.03 -42.93 56.26
C ALA A 33 -36.03 -41.77 56.31
N LYS A 34 -35.99 -40.87 55.32
CA LYS A 34 -36.92 -39.76 55.17
C LYS A 34 -38.35 -40.24 54.92
N ALA A 35 -38.53 -41.16 53.96
CA ALA A 35 -39.81 -41.80 53.69
C ALA A 35 -40.34 -42.57 54.90
N PHE A 36 -39.47 -43.27 55.63
CA PHE A 36 -39.82 -43.95 56.87
C PHE A 36 -40.33 -42.94 57.91
N GLY A 37 -39.62 -41.83 58.11
CA GLY A 37 -40.03 -40.76 59.01
C GLY A 37 -41.38 -40.14 58.65
N MET A 38 -41.71 -39.99 57.37
CA MET A 38 -43.01 -39.47 56.93
C MET A 38 -44.17 -40.45 57.15
N LEU A 39 -43.92 -41.75 57.01
CA LEU A 39 -44.96 -42.79 56.97
C LEU A 39 -45.15 -43.51 58.31
N ALA A 40 -44.08 -43.79 59.05
CA ALA A 40 -44.12 -44.57 60.29
C ALA A 40 -45.00 -43.95 61.39
N PRO A 41 -45.02 -42.62 61.62
CA PRO A 41 -45.94 -41.99 62.58
C PRO A 41 -47.43 -42.18 62.27
N LEU A 42 -47.77 -42.49 61.02
CA LEU A 42 -49.14 -42.71 60.57
C LEU A 42 -49.54 -44.20 60.57
N ASN A 43 -48.62 -45.11 60.93
CA ASN A 43 -48.84 -46.55 60.93
C ASN A 43 -48.99 -47.09 62.35
N ASP A 44 -50.20 -47.55 62.70
CA ASP A 44 -50.51 -48.09 64.04
C ASP A 44 -49.69 -49.34 64.41
N LYS A 45 -49.06 -50.01 63.43
CA LYS A 45 -48.18 -51.17 63.64
C LYS A 45 -46.68 -50.83 63.67
N ALA A 46 -46.31 -49.55 63.61
CA ALA A 46 -44.90 -49.12 63.52
C ALA A 46 -44.06 -49.46 64.75
N SER A 47 -44.66 -49.69 65.92
CA SER A 47 -43.96 -50.02 67.17
C SER A 47 -42.98 -51.19 67.02
N GLY A 48 -43.32 -52.21 66.23
CA GLY A 48 -42.43 -53.32 65.94
C GLY A 48 -41.19 -52.91 65.14
N SER A 49 -41.36 -52.04 64.13
CA SER A 49 -40.25 -51.50 63.33
C SER A 49 -39.36 -50.57 64.14
N ILE A 50 -39.95 -49.72 64.99
CA ILE A 50 -39.21 -48.80 65.88
C ILE A 50 -38.36 -49.57 66.88
N ASN A 51 -38.92 -50.62 67.50
CA ASN A 51 -38.18 -51.48 68.42
C ASN A 51 -37.03 -52.21 67.72
N LYS A 52 -37.22 -52.69 66.49
CA LYS A 52 -36.14 -53.31 65.69
C LYS A 52 -35.00 -52.34 65.40
N LEU A 53 -35.31 -51.10 65.01
CA LEU A 53 -34.30 -50.06 64.78
C LEU A 53 -33.53 -49.76 66.06
N ARG A 54 -34.23 -49.60 67.18
CA ARG A 54 -33.62 -49.31 68.48
C ARG A 54 -32.74 -50.45 68.97
N SER A 55 -33.24 -51.69 68.96
CA SER A 55 -32.49 -52.87 69.40
C SER A 55 -31.24 -53.08 68.55
N PHE A 56 -31.32 -52.80 67.25
CA PHE A 56 -30.17 -52.85 66.36
C PHE A 56 -29.10 -51.83 66.76
N ILE A 57 -29.47 -50.54 66.91
CA ILE A 57 -28.54 -49.47 67.32
C ILE A 57 -27.91 -49.79 68.68
N GLU A 58 -28.69 -50.31 69.62
CA GLU A 58 -28.22 -50.68 70.95
C GLU A 58 -27.23 -51.85 70.90
N SER A 59 -27.55 -52.91 70.14
CA SER A 59 -26.67 -54.08 69.95
C SER A 59 -25.35 -53.75 69.24
N ALA A 60 -25.34 -52.75 68.36
CA ALA A 60 -24.17 -52.35 67.60
C ALA A 60 -23.23 -51.42 68.40
N GLY A 61 -23.68 -50.92 69.57
CA GLY A 61 -22.89 -50.06 70.44
C GLY A 61 -22.71 -48.62 69.93
N PRO A 62 -21.92 -47.78 70.64
CA PRO A 62 -21.64 -46.40 70.23
C PRO A 62 -20.64 -46.28 69.06
N SER A 63 -19.83 -47.32 68.82
CA SER A 63 -18.86 -47.38 67.73
C SER A 63 -19.05 -48.69 66.94
N PRO A 64 -20.07 -48.77 66.06
CA PRO A 64 -20.35 -49.97 65.30
C PRO A 64 -19.21 -50.30 64.32
N PRO A 65 -18.96 -51.60 64.03
CA PRO A 65 -18.00 -52.01 63.01
C PRO A 65 -18.35 -51.42 61.63
N ALA A 66 -17.33 -51.23 60.77
CA ALA A 66 -17.51 -50.65 59.43
C ALA A 66 -18.59 -51.35 58.59
N ALA A 67 -18.72 -52.68 58.71
CA ALA A 67 -19.74 -53.47 58.01
C ALA A 67 -21.19 -53.11 58.40
N LEU A 68 -21.41 -52.56 59.60
CA LEU A 68 -22.71 -52.17 60.12
C LEU A 68 -22.95 -50.66 60.05
N SER A 69 -21.94 -49.87 59.68
CA SER A 69 -21.98 -48.39 59.69
C SER A 69 -23.13 -47.83 58.83
N ALA A 70 -23.35 -48.39 57.63
CA ALA A 70 -24.43 -47.95 56.74
C ALA A 70 -25.83 -48.15 57.36
N GLN A 71 -26.09 -49.34 57.89
CA GLN A 71 -27.35 -49.67 58.56
C GLN A 71 -27.52 -48.87 59.85
N TYR A 72 -26.45 -48.60 60.58
CA TYR A 72 -26.46 -47.79 61.79
C TYR A 72 -26.87 -46.34 61.50
N GLN A 73 -26.24 -45.71 60.50
CA GLN A 73 -26.62 -44.37 60.03
C GLN A 73 -28.09 -44.32 59.59
N GLY A 74 -28.51 -45.28 58.76
CA GLY A 74 -29.90 -45.37 58.28
C GLY A 74 -30.90 -45.55 59.43
N SER A 75 -30.55 -46.34 60.45
CA SER A 75 -31.41 -46.61 61.60
C SER A 75 -31.54 -45.40 62.52
N ILE A 76 -30.44 -44.69 62.81
CA ILE A 76 -30.45 -43.44 63.59
C ILE A 76 -31.28 -42.38 62.87
N ALA A 77 -31.05 -42.18 61.57
CA ALA A 77 -31.80 -41.21 60.78
C ALA A 77 -33.30 -41.53 60.72
N SER A 78 -33.66 -42.81 60.59
CA SER A 78 -35.06 -43.26 60.56
C SER A 78 -35.75 -43.08 61.91
N LEU A 79 -35.06 -43.37 63.02
CA LEU A 79 -35.61 -43.19 64.36
C LEU A 79 -35.82 -41.71 64.68
N ALA A 80 -34.85 -40.85 64.38
CA ALA A 80 -34.99 -39.40 64.53
C ALA A 80 -36.05 -38.80 63.59
N GLY A 81 -36.13 -39.31 62.36
CA GLY A 81 -37.19 -38.96 61.40
C GLY A 81 -38.57 -39.31 61.95
N PHE A 82 -38.75 -40.54 62.44
CA PHE A 82 -39.99 -40.95 63.10
C PHE A 82 -40.34 -40.02 64.28
N THR A 83 -39.41 -39.81 65.22
CA THR A 83 -39.68 -39.02 66.43
C THR A 83 -40.02 -37.55 66.10
N SER A 84 -39.28 -36.92 65.19
CA SER A 84 -39.54 -35.54 64.78
C SER A 84 -40.86 -35.37 64.02
N ARG A 85 -41.19 -36.29 63.10
CA ARG A 85 -42.45 -36.23 62.35
C ARG A 85 -43.66 -36.62 63.20
N SER A 86 -43.49 -37.47 64.21
CA SER A 86 -44.53 -37.73 65.21
C SER A 86 -44.93 -36.47 65.97
N MET A 87 -44.00 -35.56 66.28
CA MET A 87 -44.33 -34.24 66.84
C MET A 87 -45.10 -33.37 65.83
N LEU A 88 -44.64 -33.31 64.58
CA LEU A 88 -45.30 -32.52 63.53
C LEU A 88 -46.74 -33.00 63.25
N TYR A 89 -47.01 -34.30 63.32
CA TYR A 89 -48.37 -34.85 63.19
C TYR A 89 -49.19 -34.81 64.48
N GLY A 90 -48.64 -34.34 65.61
CA GLY A 90 -49.31 -34.33 66.92
C GLY A 90 -49.54 -35.73 67.52
N LYS A 91 -48.68 -36.71 67.20
CA LYS A 91 -48.78 -38.13 67.59
C LYS A 91 -47.59 -38.61 68.44
N LEU A 92 -46.96 -37.73 69.21
CA LEU A 92 -45.67 -37.99 69.85
C LEU A 92 -45.65 -39.19 70.82
N GLY A 93 -46.75 -39.53 71.52
CA GLY A 93 -46.81 -40.70 72.40
C GLY A 93 -45.68 -40.77 73.45
N ASN A 94 -45.23 -41.97 73.82
CA ASN A 94 -44.11 -42.19 74.77
C ASN A 94 -42.73 -42.05 74.12
N SER A 95 -42.49 -40.93 73.42
CA SER A 95 -41.25 -40.69 72.66
C SER A 95 -40.09 -40.10 73.48
N GLU A 96 -40.30 -39.70 74.74
CA GLU A 96 -39.23 -39.19 75.60
C GLU A 96 -38.07 -40.19 75.72
N VAL A 97 -38.38 -41.48 75.77
CA VAL A 97 -37.39 -42.55 75.81
C VAL A 97 -36.57 -42.62 74.52
N HIS A 98 -37.20 -42.37 73.37
CA HIS A 98 -36.52 -42.34 72.07
C HIS A 98 -35.67 -41.07 71.89
N VAL A 99 -36.15 -39.92 72.35
CA VAL A 99 -35.39 -38.66 72.36
C VAL A 99 -34.14 -38.82 73.23
N LYS A 100 -34.28 -39.32 74.46
CA LYS A 100 -33.15 -39.56 75.36
C LYS A 100 -32.14 -40.52 74.74
N PHE A 101 -32.60 -41.63 74.17
CA PHE A 101 -31.73 -42.59 73.49
C PHE A 101 -30.96 -41.96 72.31
N LEU A 102 -31.62 -41.15 71.48
CA LEU A 102 -30.98 -40.46 70.37
C LEU A 102 -29.95 -39.42 70.85
N ASN A 103 -30.25 -38.69 71.92
CA ASN A 103 -29.30 -37.76 72.55
C ASN A 103 -28.06 -38.49 73.09
N ASP A 104 -28.24 -39.62 73.78
CA ASP A 104 -27.12 -40.43 74.29
C ASP A 104 -26.23 -40.93 73.13
N ARG A 105 -26.83 -41.36 72.02
CA ARG A 105 -26.09 -41.77 70.82
C ARG A 105 -25.36 -40.59 70.16
N PHE A 106 -25.98 -39.41 70.14
CA PHE A 106 -25.38 -38.19 69.63
C PHE A 106 -24.16 -37.78 70.46
N LEU A 107 -24.27 -37.74 71.78
CA LEU A 107 -23.15 -37.44 72.69
C LEU A 107 -22.00 -38.44 72.51
N ALA A 108 -22.31 -39.74 72.43
CA ALA A 108 -21.29 -40.76 72.18
C ALA A 108 -20.59 -40.59 70.81
N ALA A 109 -21.36 -40.23 69.77
CA ALA A 109 -20.82 -39.99 68.43
C ALA A 109 -19.95 -38.72 68.35
N LEU A 110 -20.26 -37.70 69.17
CA LEU A 110 -19.42 -36.50 69.31
C LEU A 110 -18.05 -36.82 69.93
N ASP A 111 -17.99 -37.73 70.90
CA ASP A 111 -16.75 -38.05 71.63
C ASP A 111 -15.80 -38.98 70.86
N ALA A 112 -16.34 -40.03 70.23
CA ALA A 112 -15.53 -41.13 69.69
C ALA A 112 -16.09 -41.77 68.41
N GLY A 113 -17.07 -41.14 67.74
CA GLY A 113 -17.67 -41.68 66.52
C GLY A 113 -16.87 -41.42 65.25
N ASP A 114 -16.89 -42.38 64.31
CA ASP A 114 -16.48 -42.18 62.91
C ASP A 114 -17.23 -40.99 62.29
N ALA A 115 -16.60 -40.27 61.36
CA ALA A 115 -17.13 -39.05 60.75
C ALA A 115 -18.52 -39.25 60.14
N ALA A 116 -18.76 -40.38 59.46
CA ALA A 116 -20.05 -40.67 58.84
C ALA A 116 -21.17 -40.93 59.87
N ILE A 117 -20.83 -41.52 61.02
CA ILE A 117 -21.77 -41.78 62.11
C ILE A 117 -22.05 -40.48 62.86
N ARG A 118 -21.01 -39.69 63.13
CA ARG A 118 -21.11 -38.37 63.74
C ARG A 118 -22.01 -37.46 62.91
N ASP A 119 -21.80 -37.39 61.60
CA ASP A 119 -22.66 -36.61 60.69
C ASP A 119 -24.11 -37.08 60.70
N SER A 120 -24.35 -38.40 60.72
CA SER A 120 -25.70 -38.94 60.78
C SER A 120 -26.38 -38.67 62.13
N ALA A 121 -25.62 -38.64 63.22
CA ALA A 121 -26.11 -38.31 64.55
C ALA A 121 -26.40 -36.80 64.69
N ILE A 122 -25.56 -35.94 64.10
CA ILE A 122 -25.81 -34.49 63.98
C ILE A 122 -27.10 -34.25 63.17
N ASP A 123 -27.25 -34.90 62.01
CA ASP A 123 -28.48 -34.78 61.20
C ASP A 123 -29.72 -35.28 61.94
N ALA A 124 -29.58 -36.31 62.79
CA ALA A 124 -30.67 -36.82 63.62
C ALA A 124 -31.07 -35.81 64.71
N VAL A 125 -30.12 -35.27 65.47
CA VAL A 125 -30.44 -34.29 66.54
C VAL A 125 -30.96 -32.98 65.94
N ASN A 126 -30.49 -32.58 64.76
CA ASN A 126 -31.00 -31.43 64.02
C ASN A 126 -32.50 -31.52 63.74
N GLN A 127 -32.98 -32.72 63.39
CA GLN A 127 -34.40 -32.95 63.16
C GLN A 127 -35.21 -32.82 64.44
N LEU A 128 -34.66 -33.25 65.59
CA LEU A 128 -35.30 -33.12 66.90
C LEU A 128 -35.35 -31.66 67.37
N TRP A 129 -34.23 -30.93 67.26
CA TRP A 129 -34.15 -29.53 67.66
C TRP A 129 -35.02 -28.63 66.78
N SER A 130 -35.15 -28.92 65.49
CA SER A 130 -36.01 -28.16 64.57
C SER A 130 -37.50 -28.20 64.94
N VAL A 131 -37.93 -29.21 65.72
CA VAL A 131 -39.30 -29.35 66.23
C VAL A 131 -39.40 -29.17 67.74
N GLY A 132 -38.32 -28.74 68.41
CA GLY A 132 -38.32 -28.41 69.84
C GLY A 132 -38.26 -29.60 70.82
N LEU A 133 -37.97 -30.82 70.38
CA LEU A 133 -38.13 -32.04 71.19
C LEU A 133 -36.96 -32.38 72.14
N SER A 134 -35.85 -31.64 72.10
CA SER A 134 -34.65 -31.95 72.89
C SER A 134 -33.90 -30.67 73.26
N PHE A 135 -33.28 -30.64 74.43
CA PHE A 135 -32.38 -29.57 74.85
C PHE A 135 -31.36 -30.12 75.88
N PRO A 136 -30.11 -29.60 75.93
CA PRO A 136 -29.13 -30.02 76.93
C PRO A 136 -29.63 -29.81 78.36
N GLY A 137 -29.32 -30.75 79.26
CA GLY A 137 -29.83 -30.76 80.63
C GLY A 137 -29.11 -29.80 81.59
N SER A 138 -27.88 -29.41 81.26
CA SER A 138 -27.07 -28.46 82.04
C SER A 138 -26.30 -27.49 81.14
N LEU A 139 -25.80 -26.39 81.73
CA LEU A 139 -24.94 -25.43 81.04
C LEU A 139 -23.63 -26.08 80.57
N ASP A 140 -23.05 -26.98 81.37
CA ASP A 140 -21.80 -27.69 80.99
C ASP A 140 -22.01 -28.63 79.79
N GLU A 141 -23.15 -29.32 79.75
CA GLU A 141 -23.52 -30.15 78.59
C GLU A 141 -23.76 -29.30 77.35
N PHE A 142 -24.42 -28.15 77.51
CA PHE A 142 -24.64 -27.19 76.43
C PHE A 142 -23.32 -26.64 75.88
N ASP A 143 -22.42 -26.16 76.74
CA ASP A 143 -21.11 -25.63 76.35
C ASP A 143 -20.26 -26.68 75.64
N ARG A 144 -20.33 -27.93 76.12
CA ARG A 144 -19.66 -29.08 75.48
C ARG A 144 -20.20 -29.33 74.07
N ILE A 145 -21.52 -29.39 73.90
CA ILE A 145 -22.16 -29.62 72.59
C ILE A 145 -21.84 -28.46 71.63
N LEU A 146 -22.05 -27.22 72.08
CA LEU A 146 -21.79 -26.03 71.26
C LEU A 146 -20.32 -25.92 70.85
N GLY A 147 -19.40 -26.18 71.78
CA GLY A 147 -17.97 -26.19 71.51
C GLY A 147 -17.53 -27.29 70.54
N ALA A 148 -18.09 -28.49 70.65
CA ALA A 148 -17.81 -29.60 69.74
C ALA A 148 -18.32 -29.31 68.32
N LEU A 149 -19.56 -28.83 68.19
CA LEU A 149 -20.15 -28.47 66.90
C LEU A 149 -19.41 -27.29 66.26
N PHE A 150 -18.99 -26.30 67.04
CA PHE A 150 -18.24 -25.16 66.53
C PHE A 150 -16.89 -25.59 65.92
N LYS A 151 -16.12 -26.45 66.61
CA LYS A 151 -14.86 -27.00 66.07
C LYS A 151 -15.06 -27.75 64.76
N LEU A 152 -16.18 -28.47 64.62
CA LEU A 152 -16.53 -29.13 63.35
C LEU A 152 -16.89 -28.10 62.28
N GLY A 153 -17.56 -27.00 62.64
CA GLY A 153 -17.83 -25.88 61.75
C GLY A 153 -16.56 -25.20 61.24
N GLU A 154 -15.57 -24.99 62.11
CA GLU A 154 -14.23 -24.50 61.72
C GLU A 154 -13.53 -25.46 60.74
N ALA A 155 -13.77 -26.77 60.91
CA ALA A 155 -13.32 -27.82 59.99
C ALA A 155 -14.20 -27.99 58.72
N ASN A 156 -15.04 -27.00 58.39
CA ASN A 156 -15.90 -26.98 57.20
C ASN A 156 -17.03 -28.04 57.19
N ASN A 157 -17.52 -28.44 58.36
CA ASN A 157 -18.70 -29.30 58.46
C ASN A 157 -19.99 -28.44 58.47
N GLU A 158 -20.63 -28.30 57.31
CA GLU A 158 -21.88 -27.54 57.17
C GLU A 158 -23.03 -28.08 58.03
N LYS A 159 -23.09 -29.40 58.25
CA LYS A 159 -24.15 -30.02 59.06
C LYS A 159 -24.05 -29.60 60.52
N ALA A 160 -22.82 -29.51 61.04
CA ALA A 160 -22.56 -29.01 62.39
C ALA A 160 -22.94 -27.54 62.54
N ILE A 161 -22.67 -26.70 61.52
CA ILE A 161 -23.06 -25.27 61.56
C ILE A 161 -24.58 -25.11 61.55
N ARG A 162 -25.29 -25.85 60.68
CA ARG A 162 -26.76 -25.89 60.72
C ARG A 162 -27.25 -26.35 62.09
N ALA A 163 -26.58 -27.33 62.69
CA ALA A 163 -26.92 -27.85 64.02
C ALA A 163 -26.81 -26.82 65.13
N ILE A 164 -25.75 -26.00 65.11
CA ILE A 164 -25.59 -24.87 66.04
C ILE A 164 -26.80 -23.94 65.93
N GLY A 165 -27.26 -23.63 64.72
CA GLY A 165 -28.48 -22.82 64.52
C GLY A 165 -29.75 -23.48 65.06
N ARG A 166 -29.91 -24.80 64.82
CA ARG A 166 -31.09 -25.55 65.30
C ARG A 166 -31.12 -25.71 66.81
N LEU A 167 -29.96 -25.79 67.47
CA LEU A 167 -29.85 -25.85 68.94
C LEU A 167 -30.53 -24.65 69.64
N ALA A 168 -30.65 -23.50 68.98
CA ALA A 168 -31.32 -22.31 69.50
C ALA A 168 -32.82 -22.23 69.17
N ILE A 169 -33.40 -23.21 68.47
CA ILE A 169 -34.83 -23.24 68.15
C ILE A 169 -35.70 -23.59 69.37
N PRO A 170 -35.39 -24.64 70.18
CA PRO A 170 -36.21 -25.00 71.33
C PRO A 170 -36.45 -23.82 72.29
N ALA A 171 -37.63 -23.75 72.91
CA ALA A 171 -38.00 -22.67 73.82
C ALA A 171 -37.04 -22.53 75.03
N ALA A 172 -36.42 -23.64 75.45
CA ALA A 172 -35.41 -23.64 76.52
C ALA A 172 -34.18 -22.77 76.21
N ALA A 173 -33.91 -22.47 74.94
CA ALA A 173 -32.80 -21.62 74.52
C ALA A 173 -32.96 -20.13 74.93
N ASP A 174 -34.17 -19.71 75.30
CA ASP A 174 -34.44 -18.35 75.78
C ASP A 174 -34.19 -18.18 77.29
N ARG A 175 -33.88 -19.27 78.00
CA ARG A 175 -33.57 -19.21 79.44
C ARG A 175 -32.23 -18.51 79.66
N GLU A 176 -32.16 -17.71 80.72
CA GLU A 176 -30.91 -17.10 81.18
C GLU A 176 -29.93 -18.16 81.66
N THR A 177 -28.65 -17.99 81.34
CA THR A 177 -27.58 -18.92 81.72
C THR A 177 -26.93 -18.60 83.06
N GLY A 178 -27.29 -17.45 83.66
CA GLY A 178 -26.63 -16.91 84.84
C GLY A 178 -25.26 -16.27 84.58
N ARG A 179 -24.72 -16.38 83.34
CA ARG A 179 -23.50 -15.67 82.90
C ARG A 179 -23.89 -14.39 82.18
N GLU A 180 -23.40 -13.25 82.67
CA GLU A 180 -23.44 -11.95 81.96
C GLU A 180 -24.83 -11.53 81.43
N GLN A 181 -25.94 -11.92 82.10
CA GLN A 181 -27.32 -11.70 81.62
C GLN A 181 -27.57 -12.22 80.19
N SER A 182 -26.84 -13.26 79.77
CA SER A 182 -26.98 -13.86 78.44
C SER A 182 -27.90 -15.08 78.45
N THR A 183 -28.71 -15.24 77.40
CA THR A 183 -29.47 -16.48 77.19
C THR A 183 -28.62 -17.53 76.46
N PHE A 184 -29.05 -18.79 76.48
CA PHE A 184 -28.38 -19.84 75.69
C PHE A 184 -28.33 -19.49 74.19
N MET A 185 -29.38 -18.86 73.67
CA MET A 185 -29.44 -18.37 72.29
C MET A 185 -28.38 -17.28 72.00
N ASP A 186 -28.10 -16.38 72.93
CA ASP A 186 -27.06 -15.36 72.74
C ASP A 186 -25.66 -16.00 72.66
N LEU A 187 -25.40 -17.06 73.43
CA LEU A 187 -24.17 -17.84 73.31
C LEU A 187 -24.03 -18.49 71.92
N VAL A 188 -25.13 -19.01 71.35
CA VAL A 188 -25.16 -19.56 69.99
C VAL A 188 -24.84 -18.48 68.96
N LEU A 189 -25.49 -17.31 69.02
CA LEU A 189 -25.24 -16.20 68.09
C LEU A 189 -23.78 -15.76 68.14
N ASN A 190 -23.24 -15.55 69.35
CA ASN A 190 -21.85 -15.15 69.55
C ASN A 190 -20.88 -16.16 68.95
N GLN A 191 -21.17 -17.44 69.07
CA GLN A 191 -20.33 -18.49 68.53
C GLN A 191 -20.44 -18.60 67.00
N LEU A 192 -21.64 -18.46 66.42
CA LEU A 192 -21.82 -18.39 64.97
C LEU A 192 -21.09 -17.19 64.35
N PHE A 193 -21.13 -16.02 65.00
CA PHE A 193 -20.42 -14.85 64.50
C PHE A 193 -18.90 -15.05 64.45
N LYS A 194 -18.28 -15.83 65.34
CA LYS A 194 -16.84 -16.12 65.28
C LYS A 194 -16.42 -16.89 64.01
N LEU A 195 -17.34 -17.55 63.32
CA LEU A 195 -17.06 -18.24 62.05
C LEU A 195 -16.70 -17.28 60.89
N PHE A 196 -16.75 -15.95 61.09
CA PHE A 196 -16.23 -15.00 60.09
C PHE A 196 -14.73 -15.25 59.78
N GLU A 197 -13.97 -15.88 60.69
CA GLU A 197 -12.54 -16.18 60.50
C GLU A 197 -12.28 -17.28 59.48
N VAL A 198 -13.28 -18.13 59.22
CA VAL A 198 -13.16 -19.26 58.30
C VAL A 198 -13.29 -18.77 56.86
N LYS A 199 -12.24 -18.91 56.05
CA LYS A 199 -12.20 -18.37 54.68
C LYS A 199 -13.14 -19.05 53.68
N ARG A 200 -13.69 -20.23 54.00
CA ARG A 200 -14.48 -21.04 53.07
C ARG A 200 -15.90 -20.51 52.95
N THR A 201 -16.36 -20.27 51.73
CA THR A 201 -17.67 -19.69 51.45
C THR A 201 -18.83 -20.60 51.89
N GLU A 202 -18.64 -21.93 51.81
CA GLU A 202 -19.53 -22.97 52.34
C GLU A 202 -19.93 -22.70 53.79
N VAL A 203 -18.95 -22.38 54.62
CA VAL A 203 -19.16 -22.07 56.04
C VAL A 203 -20.01 -20.83 56.20
N HIS A 204 -19.77 -19.76 55.44
CA HIS A 204 -20.55 -18.53 55.57
C HIS A 204 -22.01 -18.71 55.16
N PHE A 205 -22.30 -19.45 54.09
CA PHE A 205 -23.69 -19.75 53.70
C PHE A 205 -24.41 -20.60 54.76
N ALA A 206 -23.76 -21.67 55.26
CA ALA A 206 -24.33 -22.49 56.33
C ALA A 206 -24.52 -21.68 57.62
N THR A 207 -23.62 -20.73 57.91
CA THR A 207 -23.73 -19.82 59.05
C THR A 207 -24.88 -18.84 58.87
N GLY A 208 -25.07 -18.28 57.67
CA GLY A 208 -26.21 -17.41 57.38
C GLY A 208 -27.55 -18.13 57.50
N GLU A 209 -27.62 -19.39 57.03
CA GLU A 209 -28.78 -20.27 57.23
C GLU A 209 -29.02 -20.56 58.72
N ALA A 210 -27.96 -20.81 59.48
CA ALA A 210 -28.02 -21.01 60.92
C ALA A 210 -28.51 -19.76 61.64
N LEU A 211 -27.97 -18.57 61.33
CA LEU A 211 -28.41 -17.29 61.90
C LEU A 211 -29.90 -17.03 61.64
N ALA A 212 -30.38 -17.28 60.42
CA ALA A 212 -31.81 -17.21 60.08
C ALA A 212 -32.65 -18.16 60.95
N SER A 213 -32.17 -19.39 61.14
CA SER A 213 -32.81 -20.38 62.02
C SER A 213 -32.84 -19.93 63.48
N VAL A 214 -31.78 -19.26 63.97
CA VAL A 214 -31.73 -18.72 65.33
C VAL A 214 -32.74 -17.58 65.50
N VAL A 215 -32.77 -16.59 64.61
CA VAL A 215 -33.61 -15.39 64.86
C VAL A 215 -35.08 -15.59 64.49
N ALA A 216 -35.37 -16.36 63.44
CA ALA A 216 -36.73 -16.55 62.93
C ALA A 216 -37.37 -17.88 63.34
N ARG A 217 -36.61 -18.86 63.85
CA ARG A 217 -37.11 -20.19 64.25
C ARG A 217 -37.99 -20.80 63.15
N TRP A 218 -39.23 -21.20 63.48
CA TRP A 218 -40.18 -21.80 62.53
C TRP A 218 -40.53 -20.87 61.37
N ASP A 219 -40.51 -19.56 61.59
CA ASP A 219 -40.80 -18.56 60.57
C ASP A 219 -39.61 -18.32 59.61
N SER A 220 -38.53 -19.10 59.71
CA SER A 220 -37.44 -19.07 58.72
C SER A 220 -37.75 -20.02 57.56
N ASP A 221 -37.64 -19.53 56.32
CA ASP A 221 -37.74 -20.39 55.14
C ASP A 221 -36.64 -21.46 55.15
N ALA A 222 -35.46 -21.19 55.74
CA ALA A 222 -34.41 -22.19 55.92
C ALA A 222 -34.87 -23.38 56.78
N VAL A 223 -35.75 -23.15 57.75
CA VAL A 223 -36.31 -24.19 58.61
C VAL A 223 -37.41 -24.93 57.89
N GLN A 224 -38.34 -24.21 57.27
CA GLN A 224 -39.49 -24.80 56.57
C GLN A 224 -39.07 -25.62 55.35
N LEU A 225 -38.12 -25.13 54.55
CA LEU A 225 -37.60 -25.84 53.37
C LEU A 225 -36.81 -27.10 53.73
N GLY A 226 -36.27 -27.18 54.96
CA GLY A 226 -35.60 -28.36 55.49
C GLY A 226 -36.55 -29.48 55.91
N LEU A 227 -37.85 -29.18 56.00
CA LEU A 227 -38.89 -30.12 56.39
C LEU A 227 -39.65 -30.62 55.16
N ASP A 228 -40.20 -31.83 55.30
CA ASP A 228 -40.85 -32.58 54.24
C ASP A 228 -42.35 -32.80 54.47
N ILE A 229 -42.82 -32.40 55.64
CA ILE A 229 -44.23 -32.43 56.00
C ILE A 229 -44.61 -31.09 56.64
N GLN A 230 -45.86 -30.68 56.43
CA GLN A 230 -46.44 -29.56 57.17
C GLN A 230 -46.97 -30.08 58.52
N PRO A 231 -46.85 -29.28 59.61
CA PRO A 231 -47.47 -29.60 60.89
C PRO A 231 -48.99 -29.79 60.76
N GLN A 232 -49.57 -30.73 61.52
CA GLN A 232 -51.00 -31.03 61.52
C GLN A 232 -51.49 -31.29 62.95
N GLY A 233 -52.77 -30.97 63.20
CA GLY A 233 -53.41 -31.25 64.50
C GLY A 233 -52.70 -30.53 65.65
N ALA A 234 -52.43 -31.24 66.76
CA ALA A 234 -51.72 -30.67 67.92
C ALA A 234 -50.31 -30.15 67.58
N GLY A 235 -49.64 -30.73 66.57
CA GLY A 235 -48.33 -30.28 66.10
C GLY A 235 -48.34 -28.88 65.47
N GLU A 236 -49.46 -28.47 64.89
CA GLU A 236 -49.64 -27.11 64.36
C GLU A 236 -49.67 -26.08 65.51
N SER A 237 -50.47 -26.33 66.55
CA SER A 237 -50.55 -25.46 67.72
C SER A 237 -49.28 -25.46 68.57
N GLU A 238 -48.61 -26.61 68.74
CA GLU A 238 -47.46 -26.73 69.65
C GLU A 238 -46.14 -26.23 69.03
N ILE A 239 -45.96 -26.33 67.71
CA ILE A 239 -44.75 -25.85 67.03
C ILE A 239 -44.92 -24.42 66.53
N ILE A 240 -46.01 -24.14 65.79
CA ILE A 240 -46.19 -22.84 65.10
C ILE A 240 -46.53 -21.72 66.09
N ALA A 241 -47.16 -22.01 67.24
CA ALA A 241 -47.47 -20.97 68.23
C ALA A 241 -46.30 -20.70 69.18
N ILE A 242 -45.52 -21.71 69.55
CA ILE A 242 -44.47 -21.61 70.58
C ILE A 242 -43.11 -21.24 69.99
N LEU A 243 -42.75 -21.80 68.82
CA LEU A 243 -41.42 -21.65 68.23
C LEU A 243 -41.40 -20.57 67.13
N ARG A 244 -42.04 -19.42 67.39
CA ARG A 244 -42.10 -18.26 66.48
C ARG A 244 -40.83 -17.43 66.48
N LYS A 245 -40.73 -16.55 65.47
CA LYS A 245 -39.69 -15.53 65.32
C LYS A 245 -39.46 -14.69 66.58
N ARG A 246 -38.26 -14.12 66.67
CA ARG A 246 -37.80 -13.23 67.74
C ARG A 246 -37.58 -11.82 67.16
N PRO A 247 -38.59 -10.92 67.12
CA PRO A 247 -38.52 -9.64 66.41
C PRO A 247 -37.32 -8.77 66.79
N GLU A 248 -37.07 -8.60 68.09
CA GLU A 248 -35.95 -7.79 68.61
C GLU A 248 -34.59 -8.36 68.18
N LYS A 249 -34.45 -9.68 68.16
CA LYS A 249 -33.20 -10.35 67.75
C LYS A 249 -33.03 -10.34 66.23
N ILE A 250 -34.10 -10.38 65.45
CA ILE A 250 -34.04 -10.15 63.99
C ILE A 250 -33.50 -8.74 63.72
N ALA A 251 -34.07 -7.72 64.37
CA ALA A 251 -33.62 -6.34 64.23
C ALA A 251 -32.14 -6.16 64.63
N ALA A 252 -31.75 -6.72 65.78
CA ALA A 252 -30.37 -6.63 66.27
C ALA A 252 -29.35 -7.33 65.35
N VAL A 253 -29.68 -8.52 64.83
CA VAL A 253 -28.80 -9.23 63.88
C VAL A 253 -28.72 -8.48 62.55
N LEU A 254 -29.83 -7.97 62.02
CA LEU A 254 -29.83 -7.15 60.80
C LEU A 254 -28.95 -5.91 60.96
N GLU A 255 -29.13 -5.16 62.05
CA GLU A 255 -28.35 -3.96 62.34
C GLU A 255 -26.86 -4.27 62.47
N LYS A 256 -26.51 -5.35 63.17
CA LYS A 256 -25.13 -5.83 63.27
C LYS A 256 -24.54 -6.13 61.88
N LEU A 257 -25.26 -6.88 61.04
CA LEU A 257 -24.76 -7.26 59.71
C LEU A 257 -24.62 -6.05 58.78
N ILE A 258 -25.56 -5.11 58.79
CA ILE A 258 -25.49 -3.85 58.03
C ILE A 258 -24.27 -3.03 58.48
N ASN A 259 -24.02 -2.93 59.78
CA ASN A 259 -22.86 -2.22 60.33
C ASN A 259 -21.55 -2.94 60.02
N ASP A 260 -21.51 -4.27 60.10
CA ASP A 260 -20.32 -5.05 59.77
C ASP A 260 -19.98 -4.96 58.27
N CYS A 261 -20.94 -4.71 57.37
CA CYS A 261 -20.66 -4.37 55.97
C CYS A 261 -19.91 -3.03 55.80
N LYS A 262 -19.77 -2.23 56.86
CA LYS A 262 -18.98 -0.98 56.87
C LYS A 262 -17.55 -1.18 57.38
N THR A 263 -17.19 -2.37 57.86
CA THR A 263 -15.86 -2.66 58.43
C THR A 263 -14.74 -2.67 57.38
N THR A 264 -13.49 -2.52 57.82
CA THR A 264 -12.30 -2.68 56.96
C THR A 264 -11.70 -4.08 57.02
N LYS A 265 -12.15 -4.95 57.95
CA LYS A 265 -11.67 -6.33 58.09
C LYS A 265 -12.22 -7.22 56.96
N PRO A 266 -11.39 -7.71 56.01
CA PRO A 266 -11.89 -8.36 54.79
C PRO A 266 -12.71 -9.63 55.03
N SER A 267 -12.32 -10.46 56.01
CA SER A 267 -13.04 -11.71 56.31
C SER A 267 -14.41 -11.46 56.94
N LEU A 268 -14.51 -10.47 57.85
CA LEU A 268 -15.76 -10.06 58.46
C LEU A 268 -16.69 -9.39 57.45
N LEU A 269 -16.15 -8.50 56.61
CA LEU A 269 -16.91 -7.84 55.54
C LEU A 269 -17.52 -8.86 54.57
N LYS A 270 -16.71 -9.84 54.14
CA LYS A 270 -17.14 -10.93 53.25
C LYS A 270 -18.20 -11.83 53.90
N ALA A 271 -17.97 -12.26 55.14
CA ALA A 271 -18.92 -13.07 55.88
C ALA A 271 -20.24 -12.34 56.08
N SER A 272 -20.20 -11.08 56.49
CA SER A 272 -21.39 -10.27 56.79
C SER A 272 -22.23 -9.99 55.55
N GLY A 273 -21.61 -9.74 54.39
CA GLY A 273 -22.34 -9.63 53.13
C GLY A 273 -23.10 -10.91 52.76
N ILE A 274 -22.47 -12.08 52.92
CA ILE A 274 -23.12 -13.38 52.66
C ILE A 274 -24.22 -13.67 53.69
N TRP A 275 -23.98 -13.36 54.96
CA TRP A 275 -24.95 -13.56 56.03
C TRP A 275 -26.18 -12.66 55.86
N LEU A 276 -25.97 -11.38 55.51
CA LEU A 276 -27.04 -10.44 55.20
C LEU A 276 -27.87 -10.95 54.01
N PHE A 277 -27.19 -11.44 52.96
CA PHE A 277 -27.86 -12.07 51.83
C PHE A 277 -28.73 -13.27 52.27
N CYS A 278 -28.21 -14.18 53.10
CA CYS A 278 -28.97 -15.32 53.61
C CYS A 278 -30.16 -14.91 54.49
N ILE A 279 -30.01 -13.89 55.34
CA ILE A 279 -31.12 -13.38 56.17
C ILE A 279 -32.24 -12.86 55.27
N ILE A 280 -31.92 -12.07 54.23
CA ILE A 280 -32.94 -11.58 53.29
C ILE A 280 -33.56 -12.76 52.52
N GLN A 281 -32.74 -13.70 52.05
CA GLN A 281 -33.22 -14.86 51.31
C GLN A 281 -34.22 -15.71 52.09
N TYR A 282 -34.00 -15.91 53.40
CA TYR A 282 -34.80 -16.82 54.21
C TYR A 282 -35.84 -16.13 55.13
N CYS A 283 -35.76 -14.81 55.29
CA CYS A 283 -36.60 -14.07 56.22
C CYS A 283 -37.22 -12.78 55.63
N SER A 284 -37.09 -12.50 54.32
CA SER A 284 -37.66 -11.29 53.70
C SER A 284 -39.18 -11.22 53.74
N HIS A 285 -39.90 -12.31 53.98
CA HIS A 285 -41.35 -12.27 54.18
C HIS A 285 -41.73 -11.70 55.57
N LEU A 286 -40.77 -11.49 56.47
CA LEU A 286 -40.98 -10.93 57.80
C LEU A 286 -40.98 -9.39 57.78
N PRO A 287 -41.94 -8.72 58.45
CA PRO A 287 -42.02 -7.25 58.50
C PRO A 287 -40.73 -6.56 58.98
N GLU A 288 -40.01 -7.19 59.92
CA GLU A 288 -38.78 -6.66 60.50
C GLU A 288 -37.65 -6.57 59.46
N VAL A 289 -37.60 -7.49 58.50
CA VAL A 289 -36.63 -7.48 57.40
C VAL A 289 -37.10 -6.52 56.30
N GLN A 290 -38.40 -6.52 55.96
CA GLN A 290 -39.00 -5.61 54.97
C GLN A 290 -38.71 -4.14 55.27
N ALA A 291 -38.89 -3.73 56.53
CA ALA A 291 -38.66 -2.35 56.97
C ALA A 291 -37.22 -1.85 56.77
N ARG A 292 -36.24 -2.77 56.67
CA ARG A 292 -34.80 -2.45 56.58
C ARG A 292 -34.22 -2.71 55.17
N LEU A 293 -35.02 -3.12 54.19
CA LEU A 293 -34.53 -3.49 52.85
C LEU A 293 -33.77 -2.34 52.14
N ARG A 294 -34.19 -1.09 52.33
CA ARG A 294 -33.49 0.07 51.75
C ARG A 294 -32.06 0.21 52.32
N GLU A 295 -31.89 0.02 53.62
CA GLU A 295 -30.56 0.04 54.26
C GLU A 295 -29.71 -1.16 53.83
N CYS A 296 -30.32 -2.33 53.62
CA CYS A 296 -29.65 -3.48 53.02
C CYS A 296 -29.14 -3.18 51.59
N GLN A 297 -29.91 -2.45 50.76
CA GLN A 297 -29.43 -1.98 49.46
C GLN A 297 -28.20 -1.08 49.62
N VAL A 298 -28.21 -0.13 50.55
CA VAL A 298 -27.06 0.74 50.81
C VAL A 298 -25.83 -0.08 51.21
N ALA A 299 -26.00 -1.09 52.08
CA ALA A 299 -24.94 -2.01 52.45
C ALA A 299 -24.37 -2.76 51.23
N PHE A 300 -25.22 -3.31 50.35
CA PHE A 300 -24.75 -3.99 49.14
C PHE A 300 -24.13 -3.04 48.11
N MET A 301 -24.64 -1.81 47.94
CA MET A 301 -24.01 -0.79 47.07
C MET A 301 -22.57 -0.50 47.50
N ARG A 302 -22.33 -0.40 48.82
CA ARG A 302 -20.97 -0.25 49.36
C ARG A 302 -20.08 -1.47 49.08
N LEU A 303 -20.64 -2.68 49.12
CA LEU A 303 -19.90 -3.91 48.82
C LEU A 303 -19.54 -4.05 47.33
N LEU A 304 -20.26 -3.40 46.40
CA LEU A 304 -19.92 -3.40 44.97
C LEU A 304 -18.56 -2.76 44.67
N THR A 305 -18.08 -1.84 45.51
CA THR A 305 -16.74 -1.23 45.35
C THR A 305 -15.63 -2.06 45.99
N GLY A 306 -15.97 -3.17 46.66
CA GLY A 306 -15.00 -4.07 47.27
C GLY A 306 -14.05 -4.68 46.24
N ARG A 307 -12.83 -5.04 46.65
CA ARG A 307 -11.82 -5.65 45.75
C ARG A 307 -12.01 -7.16 45.51
N ASP A 308 -12.78 -7.83 46.36
CA ASP A 308 -12.99 -9.28 46.30
C ASP A 308 -14.15 -9.61 45.35
N GLU A 309 -13.89 -10.46 44.35
CA GLU A 309 -14.86 -10.83 43.30
C GLU A 309 -16.14 -11.46 43.88
N LEU A 310 -16.01 -12.27 44.93
CA LEU A 310 -17.16 -12.90 45.59
C LEU A 310 -17.95 -11.89 46.43
N VAL A 311 -17.30 -10.89 47.02
CA VAL A 311 -17.99 -9.77 47.71
C VAL A 311 -18.80 -8.95 46.71
N GLN A 312 -18.21 -8.57 45.57
CA GLN A 312 -18.90 -7.84 44.52
C GLN A 312 -20.04 -8.65 43.90
N GLU A 313 -19.87 -9.97 43.75
CA GLU A 313 -20.92 -10.87 43.28
C GLU A 313 -22.08 -10.95 44.30
N THR A 314 -21.75 -11.14 45.58
CA THR A 314 -22.73 -11.14 46.68
C THR A 314 -23.49 -9.82 46.72
N ALA A 315 -22.81 -8.70 46.46
CA ALA A 315 -23.40 -7.38 46.37
C ALA A 315 -24.36 -7.24 45.18
N SER A 316 -23.96 -7.65 43.97
CA SER A 316 -24.81 -7.61 42.77
C SER A 316 -26.07 -8.46 42.96
N ARG A 317 -25.91 -9.70 43.43
CA ARG A 317 -27.03 -10.61 43.73
C ARG A 317 -27.88 -10.10 44.88
N GLY A 318 -27.27 -9.50 45.89
CA GLY A 318 -27.95 -8.89 47.03
C GLY A 318 -28.83 -7.71 46.62
N LEU A 319 -28.35 -6.85 45.72
CA LEU A 319 -29.13 -5.76 45.12
C LEU A 319 -30.31 -6.31 44.30
N GLY A 320 -30.07 -7.34 43.48
CA GLY A 320 -31.14 -8.03 42.76
C GLY A 320 -32.19 -8.64 43.70
N LEU A 321 -31.74 -9.29 44.78
CA LEU A 321 -32.62 -9.90 45.78
C LEU A 321 -33.42 -8.85 46.55
N VAL A 322 -32.81 -7.74 46.96
CA VAL A 322 -33.51 -6.62 47.62
C VAL A 322 -34.56 -6.02 46.68
N TYR A 323 -34.22 -5.82 45.40
CA TYR A 323 -35.16 -5.35 44.40
C TYR A 323 -36.32 -6.34 44.19
N GLU A 324 -36.05 -7.65 44.11
CA GLU A 324 -37.09 -8.68 43.94
C GLU A 324 -38.07 -8.73 45.12
N ARG A 325 -37.54 -8.63 46.35
CA ARG A 325 -38.31 -8.76 47.60
C ARG A 325 -38.98 -7.45 48.05
N GLY A 326 -38.63 -6.32 47.46
CA GLY A 326 -39.27 -5.03 47.70
C GLY A 326 -40.65 -4.91 47.04
N ASP A 327 -41.49 -4.05 47.62
CA ASP A 327 -42.77 -3.65 47.01
C ASP A 327 -42.56 -2.69 45.82
N GLU A 328 -43.62 -2.37 45.07
CA GLU A 328 -43.51 -1.51 43.88
C GLU A 328 -43.00 -0.09 44.19
N SER A 329 -43.40 0.46 45.34
CA SER A 329 -42.94 1.78 45.81
C SER A 329 -41.43 1.76 46.02
N LEU A 330 -40.93 0.77 46.75
CA LEU A 330 -39.52 0.61 47.05
C LEU A 330 -38.72 0.36 45.77
N LYS A 331 -39.20 -0.50 44.85
CA LYS A 331 -38.51 -0.77 43.57
C LYS A 331 -38.19 0.48 42.77
N GLY A 332 -39.13 1.42 42.66
CA GLY A 332 -38.92 2.70 41.96
C GLY A 332 -37.82 3.55 42.60
N ASP A 333 -37.85 3.67 43.94
CA ASP A 333 -36.86 4.43 44.72
C ASP A 333 -35.47 3.78 44.64
N LEU A 334 -35.40 2.45 44.69
CA LEU A 334 -34.15 1.70 44.59
C LEU A 334 -33.45 1.94 43.23
N VAL A 335 -34.19 1.93 42.11
CA VAL A 335 -33.66 2.25 40.77
C VAL A 335 -33.11 3.67 40.72
N LYS A 336 -33.86 4.63 41.26
CA LYS A 336 -33.43 6.03 41.28
C LYS A 336 -32.16 6.22 42.11
N ASP A 337 -32.11 5.60 43.30
CA ASP A 337 -30.96 5.67 44.21
C ASP A 337 -29.70 5.03 43.57
N LEU A 338 -29.86 3.91 42.87
CA LEU A 338 -28.76 3.21 42.19
C LEU A 338 -28.23 4.03 41.00
N VAL A 339 -29.11 4.53 40.12
CA VAL A 339 -28.71 5.35 38.98
C VAL A 339 -28.04 6.64 39.45
N ALA A 340 -28.59 7.30 40.47
CA ALA A 340 -28.00 8.50 41.06
C ALA A 340 -26.58 8.25 41.59
N SER A 341 -26.34 7.10 42.22
CA SER A 341 -25.03 6.71 42.77
C SER A 341 -23.93 6.56 41.71
N PHE A 342 -24.28 6.23 40.46
CA PHE A 342 -23.31 6.10 39.36
C PHE A 342 -23.27 7.32 38.41
N THR A 343 -24.31 8.17 38.40
CA THR A 343 -24.44 9.31 37.47
C THR A 343 -24.22 10.68 38.13
N GLY A 344 -24.26 10.77 39.46
CA GLY A 344 -24.16 12.02 40.20
C GLY A 344 -22.75 12.60 40.27
N SER A 345 -22.58 13.85 39.83
CA SER A 345 -21.40 14.67 40.13
C SER A 345 -21.57 15.55 41.37
N LYS A 346 -22.76 15.60 42.02
CA LYS A 346 -23.02 16.55 43.12
C LYS A 346 -24.04 16.19 44.24
N THR A 347 -24.58 14.97 44.34
CA THR A 347 -25.44 14.61 45.48
C THR A 347 -25.32 13.13 45.81
N GLN A 348 -24.44 12.81 46.77
CA GLN A 348 -24.49 11.55 47.51
C GLN A 348 -25.82 11.51 48.27
N LEU A 349 -26.54 10.38 48.24
CA LEU A 349 -27.57 10.13 49.24
C LEU A 349 -26.89 10.20 50.63
N LYS A 350 -27.10 11.31 51.34
CA LYS A 350 -26.75 11.41 52.76
C LYS A 350 -27.69 10.48 53.53
N VAL A 351 -27.14 9.40 54.07
CA VAL A 351 -27.80 8.60 55.10
C VAL A 351 -26.91 8.72 56.34
N ASP A 352 -27.32 9.62 57.22
CA ASP A 352 -26.67 10.14 58.43
C ASP A 352 -25.29 10.81 58.27
N ASP A 353 -25.05 11.80 59.15
CA ASP A 353 -23.95 12.78 59.09
C ASP A 353 -22.53 12.18 59.15
N ASP A 354 -22.39 10.87 59.33
CA ASP A 354 -21.10 10.17 59.46
C ASP A 354 -20.78 9.15 58.34
N THR A 355 -21.55 9.06 57.24
CA THR A 355 -21.28 8.05 56.20
C THR A 355 -21.22 8.64 54.77
N GLU A 356 -20.03 9.01 54.30
CA GLU A 356 -19.78 9.16 52.86
C GLU A 356 -19.76 7.76 52.20
N LEU A 357 -20.58 7.56 51.16
CA LEU A 357 -20.75 6.25 50.51
C LEU A 357 -19.59 5.87 49.58
N PHE A 358 -18.80 6.86 49.15
CA PHE A 358 -17.69 6.71 48.21
C PHE A 358 -16.52 7.61 48.64
N ASP A 359 -15.34 7.04 48.89
CA ASP A 359 -14.13 7.83 49.12
C ASP A 359 -13.74 8.57 47.83
N ALA A 360 -13.33 9.84 47.96
CA ALA A 360 -12.79 10.62 46.84
C ALA A 360 -11.54 9.94 46.26
N GLY A 361 -11.68 9.29 45.10
CA GLY A 361 -10.61 8.55 44.43
C GLY A 361 -10.74 7.02 44.44
N ALA A 362 -11.84 6.46 44.99
CA ALA A 362 -12.09 5.00 45.03
C ALA A 362 -12.43 4.34 43.67
N LEU A 363 -12.22 5.02 42.55
CA LEU A 363 -12.30 4.44 41.20
C LEU A 363 -10.89 4.19 40.65
N PRO A 364 -10.16 3.14 41.09
CA PRO A 364 -8.87 2.83 40.51
C PRO A 364 -9.08 2.29 39.09
N THR A 365 -8.65 3.08 38.10
CA THR A 365 -8.37 2.62 36.74
C THR A 365 -7.04 1.87 36.76
N GLY A 366 -7.05 0.61 37.17
CA GLY A 366 -5.84 -0.21 37.14
C GLY A 366 -6.03 -1.55 37.85
N GLU A 367 -6.11 -2.61 37.05
CA GLU A 367 -5.92 -4.02 37.45
C GLU A 367 -6.91 -4.63 38.45
N GLY A 368 -8.12 -4.96 37.97
CA GLY A 368 -8.95 -6.03 38.55
C GLY A 368 -10.44 -5.70 38.75
N LYS A 369 -11.27 -6.04 37.74
CA LYS A 369 -12.75 -6.16 37.69
C LYS A 369 -13.63 -5.39 38.71
N SER A 370 -14.53 -4.52 38.21
CA SER A 370 -16.01 -4.72 38.20
C SER A 370 -16.79 -3.43 37.95
N VAL A 371 -16.25 -2.25 38.30
CA VAL A 371 -17.04 -1.00 38.28
C VAL A 371 -17.36 -0.50 36.85
N THR A 372 -16.48 -0.74 35.87
CA THR A 372 -16.71 -0.31 34.48
C THR A 372 -17.87 -1.05 33.81
N SER A 373 -17.99 -2.37 34.00
CA SER A 373 -19.10 -3.16 33.43
C SER A 373 -20.45 -2.69 33.96
N TYR A 374 -20.55 -2.33 35.26
CA TYR A 374 -21.77 -1.79 35.84
C TYR A 374 -22.11 -0.40 35.30
N LYS A 375 -21.11 0.47 35.15
CA LYS A 375 -21.29 1.77 34.50
C LYS A 375 -21.77 1.61 33.05
N ASP A 376 -21.26 0.64 32.32
CA ASP A 376 -21.65 0.36 30.94
C ASP A 376 -23.04 -0.29 30.86
N ILE A 377 -23.45 -1.10 31.84
CA ILE A 377 -24.83 -1.59 31.99
C ILE A 377 -25.80 -0.42 32.20
N ILE A 378 -25.43 0.54 33.06
CA ILE A 378 -26.22 1.75 33.29
C ILE A 378 -26.25 2.63 32.04
N SER A 379 -25.12 2.74 31.33
CA SER A 379 -25.04 3.47 30.07
C SER A 379 -25.93 2.83 29.00
N LEU A 380 -25.93 1.50 28.89
CA LEU A 380 -26.86 0.77 28.02
C LEU A 380 -28.32 1.03 28.40
N ALA A 381 -28.68 0.93 29.68
CA ALA A 381 -30.04 1.20 30.16
C ALA A 381 -30.49 2.65 29.88
N ASN A 382 -29.60 3.63 30.10
CA ASN A 382 -29.84 5.03 29.79
C ASN A 382 -29.95 5.29 28.28
N GLU A 383 -29.10 4.65 27.46
CA GLU A 383 -29.17 4.77 26.02
C GLU A 383 -30.48 4.18 25.49
N VAL A 384 -30.96 3.06 26.04
CA VAL A 384 -32.25 2.44 25.69
C VAL A 384 -33.44 3.27 26.17
N GLY A 385 -33.27 4.02 27.26
CA GLY A 385 -34.32 4.86 27.87
C GLY A 385 -35.15 4.12 28.92
N ASP A 386 -34.70 2.96 29.41
CA ASP A 386 -35.37 2.18 30.45
C ASP A 386 -34.39 1.84 31.59
N GLN A 387 -34.48 2.60 32.69
CA GLN A 387 -33.62 2.45 33.86
C GLN A 387 -33.99 1.23 34.73
N SER A 388 -35.18 0.65 34.55
CA SER A 388 -35.59 -0.56 35.28
C SER A 388 -34.74 -1.78 34.90
N LEU A 389 -34.08 -1.72 33.74
CA LEU A 389 -33.23 -2.78 33.22
C LEU A 389 -31.88 -2.90 33.93
N VAL A 390 -31.48 -1.90 34.74
CA VAL A 390 -30.18 -1.91 35.43
C VAL A 390 -30.04 -3.13 36.34
N TYR A 391 -31.00 -3.36 37.24
CA TYR A 391 -30.97 -4.53 38.14
C TYR A 391 -31.02 -5.85 37.37
N LYS A 392 -31.79 -5.87 36.29
CA LYS A 392 -31.96 -7.04 35.41
C LYS A 392 -30.64 -7.42 34.73
N PHE A 393 -29.95 -6.46 34.15
CA PHE A 393 -28.65 -6.68 33.48
C PHE A 393 -27.51 -6.91 34.47
N MET A 394 -27.53 -6.28 35.64
CA MET A 394 -26.55 -6.51 36.70
C MET A 394 -26.56 -7.97 37.18
N ALA A 395 -27.75 -8.53 37.37
CA ALA A 395 -27.92 -9.92 37.75
C ALA A 395 -27.39 -10.91 36.69
N LEU A 396 -27.57 -10.58 35.40
CA LEU A 396 -27.17 -11.44 34.27
C LEU A 396 -25.67 -11.37 33.96
N ALA A 397 -25.05 -10.22 34.18
CA ALA A 397 -23.64 -10.00 33.88
C ALA A 397 -22.68 -10.77 34.83
N THR A 398 -23.20 -11.32 35.94
CA THR A 398 -22.43 -12.07 36.94
C THR A 398 -22.75 -13.56 36.90
N ASN A 399 -22.14 -14.30 35.97
CA ASN A 399 -22.24 -15.77 35.90
C ASN A 399 -21.01 -16.45 36.54
N ALA A 400 -21.14 -16.92 37.79
CA ALA A 400 -20.13 -17.78 38.43
C ALA A 400 -20.75 -19.12 38.89
N ALA A 401 -20.00 -20.20 38.68
CA ALA A 401 -20.40 -21.58 39.01
C ALA A 401 -20.63 -21.84 40.52
N THR A 402 -20.06 -20.98 41.39
CA THR A 402 -20.09 -21.13 42.86
C THR A 402 -21.50 -21.10 43.44
N TRP A 403 -22.42 -20.36 42.78
CA TRP A 403 -23.82 -20.21 43.21
C TRP A 403 -24.76 -21.25 42.56
N THR A 404 -24.44 -21.71 41.35
CA THR A 404 -25.26 -22.64 40.57
C THR A 404 -25.22 -24.07 41.13
N ALA A 405 -24.16 -24.44 41.86
CA ALA A 405 -23.97 -25.78 42.41
C ALA A 405 -24.86 -26.12 43.63
N ARG A 406 -25.59 -25.15 44.20
CA ARG A 406 -26.38 -25.33 45.44
C ARG A 406 -27.87 -25.32 45.15
N SER A 407 -28.55 -26.45 45.39
CA SER A 407 -29.98 -26.65 45.07
C SER A 407 -30.93 -25.65 45.75
N ALA A 408 -30.54 -25.06 46.89
CA ALA A 408 -31.30 -24.02 47.58
C ALA A 408 -31.28 -22.66 46.87
N PHE A 409 -30.25 -22.36 46.06
CA PHE A 409 -30.10 -21.09 45.35
C PHE A 409 -30.42 -21.20 43.86
N GLY A 410 -30.36 -22.41 43.27
CA GLY A 410 -30.82 -22.67 41.91
C GLY A 410 -32.35 -22.73 41.75
N ARG A 411 -33.12 -22.78 42.85
CA ARG A 411 -34.59 -22.86 42.84
C ARG A 411 -35.29 -21.50 42.94
N PHE A 412 -34.57 -20.43 43.28
CA PHE A 412 -35.14 -19.08 43.47
C PHE A 412 -34.69 -18.12 42.36
N GLY A 413 -35.65 -17.72 41.52
CA GLY A 413 -35.79 -16.35 41.01
C GLY A 413 -35.04 -15.96 39.73
N LEU A 414 -33.70 -16.01 39.72
CA LEU A 414 -32.96 -15.12 38.81
C LEU A 414 -32.99 -15.50 37.33
N SER A 415 -33.10 -16.79 36.96
CA SER A 415 -33.14 -17.20 35.54
C SER A 415 -34.52 -17.10 34.89
N ASN A 416 -35.61 -17.13 35.67
CA ASN A 416 -36.98 -17.19 35.14
C ASN A 416 -37.62 -15.80 35.03
N ILE A 417 -37.14 -14.79 35.76
CA ILE A 417 -37.70 -13.44 35.76
C ILE A 417 -37.38 -12.66 34.46
N LEU A 418 -36.44 -13.16 33.64
CA LEU A 418 -35.91 -12.42 32.48
C LEU A 418 -36.13 -13.10 31.13
N SER A 419 -36.41 -14.40 31.10
CA SER A 419 -36.76 -15.12 29.89
C SER A 419 -38.18 -14.81 29.37
N GLU A 420 -38.97 -14.08 30.17
CA GLU A 420 -40.37 -13.68 29.91
C GLU A 420 -40.57 -12.15 29.84
N ALA A 421 -39.53 -11.34 29.99
CA ALA A 421 -39.66 -9.88 29.87
C ALA A 421 -39.56 -9.42 28.41
N ASP A 422 -40.62 -8.83 27.86
CA ASP A 422 -40.58 -8.13 26.57
C ASP A 422 -39.62 -6.94 26.64
N LEU A 423 -38.48 -7.04 25.96
CA LEU A 423 -37.50 -5.96 25.89
C LEU A 423 -37.82 -5.02 24.72
N ASP A 424 -37.66 -3.71 24.93
CA ASP A 424 -37.80 -2.72 23.85
C ASP A 424 -36.80 -3.07 22.72
N PRO A 425 -37.26 -3.29 21.47
CA PRO A 425 -36.39 -3.60 20.33
C PRO A 425 -35.23 -2.62 20.10
N LYS A 426 -35.32 -1.39 20.63
CA LYS A 426 -34.22 -0.41 20.61
C LYS A 426 -32.97 -0.86 21.36
N ILE A 427 -33.06 -1.91 22.18
CA ILE A 427 -31.90 -2.47 22.87
C ILE A 427 -30.97 -3.25 21.94
N TYR A 428 -31.52 -3.95 20.95
CA TYR A 428 -30.73 -4.88 20.14
C TYR A 428 -29.57 -4.18 19.41
N PRO A 429 -29.74 -3.01 18.76
CA PRO A 429 -28.62 -2.30 18.12
C PRO A 429 -27.47 -1.96 19.08
N LYS A 430 -27.81 -1.38 20.23
CA LYS A 430 -26.83 -0.93 21.23
C LYS A 430 -26.14 -2.12 21.88
N LEU A 431 -26.91 -3.10 22.32
CA LEU A 431 -26.37 -4.31 22.93
C LEU A 431 -25.48 -5.06 21.94
N PHE A 432 -25.87 -5.15 20.66
CA PHE A 432 -25.03 -5.75 19.62
C PHE A 432 -23.68 -5.03 19.50
N ARG A 433 -23.66 -3.69 19.45
CA ARG A 433 -22.41 -2.89 19.43
C ARG A 433 -21.54 -3.13 20.66
N TYR A 434 -22.13 -3.17 21.87
CA TYR A 434 -21.43 -3.38 23.13
C TYR A 434 -20.74 -4.75 23.23
N ARG A 435 -21.22 -5.77 22.49
CA ARG A 435 -20.53 -7.08 22.36
C ARG A 435 -19.16 -6.97 21.68
N PHE A 436 -18.88 -5.85 21.01
CA PHE A 436 -17.58 -5.60 20.36
C PHE A 436 -16.73 -4.57 21.12
N ASP A 437 -17.10 -4.20 22.35
CA ASP A 437 -16.34 -3.24 23.15
C ASP A 437 -14.88 -3.69 23.33
N PRO A 438 -13.88 -2.80 23.12
CA PRO A 438 -12.47 -3.16 23.26
C PRO A 438 -12.10 -3.66 24.67
N ASN A 439 -12.83 -3.26 25.71
CA ASN A 439 -12.68 -3.81 27.05
C ASN A 439 -13.26 -5.23 27.14
N SER A 440 -12.39 -6.22 27.34
CA SER A 440 -12.77 -7.64 27.39
C SER A 440 -13.78 -7.99 28.49
N ASN A 441 -13.78 -7.24 29.60
CA ASN A 441 -14.75 -7.44 30.68
C ASN A 441 -16.15 -6.96 30.28
N VAL A 442 -16.24 -5.79 29.63
CA VAL A 442 -17.50 -5.22 29.14
C VAL A 442 -18.09 -6.13 28.07
N ARG A 443 -17.28 -6.49 27.08
CA ARG A 443 -17.67 -7.41 26.00
C ARG A 443 -18.19 -8.75 26.54
N ARG A 444 -17.51 -9.36 27.52
CA ARG A 444 -17.98 -10.61 28.15
C ARG A 444 -19.35 -10.42 28.83
N SER A 445 -19.50 -9.39 29.66
CA SER A 445 -20.77 -9.10 30.33
C SER A 445 -21.91 -8.87 29.33
N MET A 446 -21.65 -8.16 28.24
CA MET A 446 -22.63 -7.83 27.21
C MET A 446 -22.99 -9.05 26.33
N ASP A 447 -22.02 -9.94 26.07
CA ASP A 447 -22.28 -11.24 25.45
C ASP A 447 -23.13 -12.15 26.35
N ASP A 448 -22.90 -12.13 27.67
CA ASP A 448 -23.70 -12.91 28.62
C ASP A 448 -25.14 -12.37 28.69
N ILE A 449 -25.31 -11.04 28.72
CA ILE A 449 -26.63 -10.40 28.61
C ILE A 449 -27.29 -10.79 27.28
N TRP A 450 -26.58 -10.70 26.16
CA TRP A 450 -27.11 -11.08 24.84
C TRP A 450 -27.60 -12.53 24.83
N LYS A 451 -26.82 -13.49 25.34
CA LYS A 451 -27.22 -14.90 25.39
C LYS A 451 -28.41 -15.17 26.31
N ALA A 452 -28.52 -14.42 27.40
CA ALA A 452 -29.63 -14.57 28.33
C ALA A 452 -30.94 -13.99 27.78
N VAL A 453 -30.85 -12.86 27.07
CA VAL A 453 -31.98 -12.12 26.52
C VAL A 453 -32.43 -12.64 25.16
N VAL A 454 -31.49 -13.06 24.32
CA VAL A 454 -31.72 -13.41 22.93
C VAL A 454 -31.71 -14.93 22.76
N LYS A 455 -32.90 -15.53 22.63
CA LYS A 455 -33.08 -16.99 22.48
C LYS A 455 -32.49 -17.50 21.16
N ASP A 456 -32.75 -16.79 20.06
CA ASP A 456 -32.18 -17.07 18.74
C ASP A 456 -31.44 -15.82 18.23
N SER A 457 -30.12 -15.87 18.32
CA SER A 457 -29.25 -14.76 17.91
C SER A 457 -29.37 -14.46 16.42
N SER A 458 -29.47 -15.50 15.57
CA SER A 458 -29.50 -15.33 14.12
C SER A 458 -30.82 -14.72 13.68
N ALA A 459 -31.95 -15.22 14.19
CA ALA A 459 -33.28 -14.69 13.89
C ALA A 459 -33.43 -13.23 14.37
N THR A 460 -32.88 -12.90 15.54
CA THR A 460 -32.96 -11.54 16.10
C THR A 460 -32.12 -10.54 15.29
N ILE A 461 -30.90 -10.92 14.90
CA ILE A 461 -30.06 -10.10 14.02
C ILE A 461 -30.76 -9.90 12.67
N GLU A 462 -31.36 -10.95 12.11
CA GLU A 462 -32.06 -10.87 10.83
C GLU A 462 -33.28 -9.93 10.88
N ALA A 463 -34.06 -9.98 11.97
CA ALA A 463 -35.23 -9.14 12.20
C ALA A 463 -34.87 -7.66 12.45
N HIS A 464 -33.73 -7.40 13.10
CA HIS A 464 -33.30 -6.05 13.48
C HIS A 464 -32.09 -5.53 12.69
N PHE A 465 -31.73 -6.19 11.58
CA PHE A 465 -30.54 -5.88 10.78
C PHE A 465 -30.39 -4.40 10.46
N ASP A 466 -31.47 -3.78 9.95
CA ASP A 466 -31.47 -2.38 9.54
C ASP A 466 -31.28 -1.41 10.72
N ALA A 467 -31.90 -1.72 11.86
CA ALA A 467 -31.76 -0.92 13.07
C ALA A 467 -30.33 -1.03 13.63
N ILE A 468 -29.74 -2.23 13.61
CA ILE A 468 -28.35 -2.47 14.02
C ILE A 468 -27.40 -1.70 13.08
N MET A 469 -27.52 -1.88 11.77
CA MET A 469 -26.64 -1.21 10.79
C MET A 469 -26.71 0.31 10.90
N THR A 470 -27.93 0.87 11.03
CA THR A 470 -28.12 2.33 11.16
C THR A 470 -27.47 2.88 12.43
N ASP A 471 -27.60 2.17 13.56
CA ASP A 471 -26.94 2.55 14.81
C ASP A 471 -25.41 2.49 14.69
N LEU A 472 -24.87 1.43 14.09
CA LEU A 472 -23.42 1.27 13.91
C LEU A 472 -22.82 2.36 13.00
N LEU A 473 -23.46 2.66 11.86
CA LEU A 473 -23.05 3.71 10.93
C LEU A 473 -23.09 5.11 11.55
N LYS A 474 -24.02 5.35 12.48
CA LYS A 474 -24.05 6.59 13.25
C LYS A 474 -22.94 6.61 14.31
N SER A 475 -22.81 5.52 15.06
CA SER A 475 -21.92 5.38 16.21
C SER A 475 -20.44 5.44 15.85
N ILE A 476 -20.07 4.95 14.67
CA ILE A 476 -18.69 5.02 14.17
C ILE A 476 -18.21 6.45 13.93
N LEU A 477 -19.11 7.41 13.63
CA LEU A 477 -18.78 8.83 13.43
C LEU A 477 -19.09 9.69 14.65
N ASP A 478 -20.32 9.59 15.16
CA ASP A 478 -20.84 10.46 16.24
C ASP A 478 -20.40 9.99 17.63
N GLY A 479 -19.78 8.81 17.72
CA GLY A 479 -19.28 8.24 18.97
C GLY A 479 -18.22 9.14 19.60
N LYS A 480 -18.58 9.84 20.68
CA LYS A 480 -17.67 10.71 21.44
C LYS A 480 -16.43 9.95 21.94
N GLU A 481 -16.64 8.71 22.40
CA GLU A 481 -15.58 7.87 22.93
C GLU A 481 -14.97 7.00 21.82
N TRP A 482 -13.63 6.95 21.75
CA TRP A 482 -12.91 6.15 20.75
C TRP A 482 -13.31 4.67 20.77
N ARG A 483 -13.65 4.13 21.95
CA ARG A 483 -14.08 2.73 22.11
C ARG A 483 -15.36 2.41 21.35
N VAL A 484 -16.27 3.37 21.23
CA VAL A 484 -17.54 3.21 20.48
C VAL A 484 -17.24 3.12 19.00
N ARG A 485 -16.31 3.95 18.49
CA ARG A 485 -15.90 3.93 17.09
C ARG A 485 -15.17 2.64 16.72
N GLU A 486 -14.27 2.18 17.59
CA GLU A 486 -13.57 0.88 17.43
C GLU A 486 -14.55 -0.30 17.42
N ALA A 487 -15.45 -0.36 18.41
CA ALA A 487 -16.47 -1.40 18.50
C ALA A 487 -17.40 -1.40 17.28
N SER A 488 -17.77 -0.22 16.77
CA SER A 488 -18.62 -0.08 15.59
C SER A 488 -17.94 -0.62 14.32
N CYS A 489 -16.63 -0.39 14.15
CA CYS A 489 -15.87 -0.99 13.04
C CYS A 489 -15.93 -2.53 13.08
N ALA A 490 -15.67 -3.10 14.26
CA ALA A 490 -15.68 -4.55 14.45
C ALA A 490 -17.10 -5.15 14.29
N ALA A 491 -18.12 -4.47 14.81
CA ALA A 491 -19.50 -4.88 14.72
C ALA A 491 -20.03 -4.85 13.28
N ILE A 492 -19.68 -3.83 12.48
CA ILE A 492 -20.05 -3.78 11.05
C ILE A 492 -19.40 -4.94 10.31
N ALA A 493 -18.12 -5.21 10.57
CA ALA A 493 -17.38 -6.31 9.94
C ALA A 493 -18.05 -7.67 10.22
N ASP A 494 -18.49 -7.91 11.46
CA ASP A 494 -19.19 -9.13 11.85
C ASP A 494 -20.61 -9.21 11.25
N LEU A 495 -21.36 -8.11 11.29
CA LEU A 495 -22.75 -8.05 10.82
C LEU A 495 -22.90 -8.37 9.32
N ILE A 496 -21.95 -7.94 8.49
CA ILE A 496 -21.97 -8.19 7.04
C ILE A 496 -21.26 -9.50 6.66
N TYR A 497 -20.50 -10.11 7.57
CA TYR A 497 -19.75 -11.31 7.27
C TYR A 497 -20.69 -12.48 6.96
N GLY A 498 -20.50 -13.11 5.80
CA GLY A 498 -21.33 -14.23 5.34
C GLY A 498 -22.72 -13.84 4.82
N GLN A 499 -23.08 -12.56 4.82
CA GLN A 499 -24.36 -12.08 4.30
C GLN A 499 -24.34 -11.89 2.78
N GLN A 500 -25.50 -12.10 2.15
CA GLN A 500 -25.67 -11.77 0.73
C GLN A 500 -25.63 -10.25 0.53
N PHE A 501 -25.01 -9.80 -0.56
CA PHE A 501 -24.84 -8.36 -0.86
C PHE A 501 -26.17 -7.59 -0.85
N THR A 502 -27.24 -8.19 -1.38
CA THR A 502 -28.60 -7.61 -1.42
C THR A 502 -29.12 -7.17 -0.05
N LYS A 503 -28.67 -7.81 1.05
CA LYS A 503 -29.09 -7.48 2.41
C LYS A 503 -28.53 -6.13 2.89
N TYR A 504 -27.31 -5.77 2.48
CA TYR A 504 -26.63 -4.56 2.92
C TYR A 504 -26.32 -3.56 1.79
N GLU A 505 -26.76 -3.84 0.56
CA GLU A 505 -26.54 -3.02 -0.62
C GLU A 505 -26.88 -1.54 -0.41
N LYS A 506 -28.05 -1.24 0.18
CA LYS A 506 -28.48 0.14 0.46
C LYS A 506 -27.55 0.94 1.38
N TYR A 507 -26.70 0.25 2.16
CA TYR A 507 -25.75 0.86 3.09
C TYR A 507 -24.31 0.83 2.57
N TYR A 508 -24.05 0.19 1.42
CA TYR A 508 -22.70 -0.16 1.00
C TYR A 508 -21.78 1.05 0.82
N THR A 509 -22.24 2.10 0.13
CA THR A 509 -21.48 3.35 -0.03
C THR A 509 -21.24 4.05 1.32
N ASP A 510 -22.21 4.01 2.23
CA ASP A 510 -22.07 4.64 3.55
C ASP A 510 -21.05 3.88 4.41
N ILE A 511 -21.05 2.53 4.38
CA ILE A 511 -20.04 1.70 5.06
C ILE A 511 -18.63 2.09 4.60
N TRP A 512 -18.39 2.18 3.28
CA TRP A 512 -17.10 2.62 2.75
C TRP A 512 -16.74 4.04 3.18
N ARG A 513 -17.71 4.97 3.12
CA ARG A 513 -17.51 6.37 3.49
C ARG A 513 -17.11 6.51 4.95
N VAL A 514 -17.83 5.88 5.87
CA VAL A 514 -17.52 5.98 7.30
C VAL A 514 -16.22 5.29 7.65
N THR A 515 -15.94 4.13 7.04
CA THR A 515 -14.73 3.36 7.33
C THR A 515 -13.47 4.10 6.86
N LEU A 516 -13.45 4.64 5.64
CA LEU A 516 -12.31 5.44 5.18
C LEU A 516 -12.13 6.71 6.00
N ARG A 517 -13.22 7.32 6.49
CA ARG A 517 -13.13 8.51 7.35
C ARG A 517 -12.49 8.21 8.70
N VAL A 518 -12.69 7.03 9.28
CA VAL A 518 -12.07 6.68 10.58
C VAL A 518 -10.68 6.05 10.47
N ILE A 519 -10.13 5.90 9.25
CA ILE A 519 -8.72 5.51 9.07
C ILE A 519 -7.76 6.58 9.59
N ASP A 520 -8.17 7.86 9.63
CA ASP A 520 -7.36 8.96 10.15
C ASP A 520 -7.60 9.26 11.65
N ASP A 521 -8.36 8.40 12.36
CA ASP A 521 -8.74 8.62 13.75
C ASP A 521 -7.52 8.87 14.65
N GLN A 522 -7.65 9.77 15.62
CA GLN A 522 -6.58 10.09 16.57
C GLN A 522 -6.06 8.84 17.32
N LYS A 523 -6.94 7.88 17.64
CA LYS A 523 -6.59 6.66 18.37
C LYS A 523 -6.14 5.55 17.42
N ALA A 524 -4.92 5.05 17.63
CA ALA A 524 -4.32 4.01 16.79
C ALA A 524 -5.13 2.69 16.71
N SER A 525 -5.83 2.29 17.78
CA SER A 525 -6.65 1.08 17.79
C SER A 525 -7.90 1.21 16.92
N VAL A 526 -8.50 2.42 16.86
CA VAL A 526 -9.61 2.72 15.94
C VAL A 526 -9.14 2.63 14.49
N ARG A 527 -7.99 3.24 14.16
CA ARG A 527 -7.40 3.15 12.81
C ARG A 527 -7.15 1.69 12.40
N ALA A 528 -6.65 0.86 13.31
CA ALA A 528 -6.42 -0.57 13.04
C ALA A 528 -7.74 -1.34 12.80
N ALA A 529 -8.79 -1.05 13.57
CA ALA A 529 -10.11 -1.67 13.37
C ALA A 529 -10.76 -1.23 12.04
N ALA A 530 -10.65 0.06 11.69
CA ALA A 530 -11.10 0.61 10.43
C ALA A 530 -10.37 -0.02 9.23
N LEU A 531 -9.04 -0.14 9.31
CA LEU A 531 -8.24 -0.79 8.27
C LEU A 531 -8.67 -2.25 8.06
N LYS A 532 -8.92 -2.99 9.15
CA LYS A 532 -9.41 -4.37 9.07
C LYS A 532 -10.78 -4.47 8.39
N LEU A 533 -11.70 -3.54 8.68
CA LEU A 533 -13.00 -3.46 8.01
C LEU A 533 -12.84 -3.14 6.52
N CYS A 534 -12.02 -2.14 6.14
CA CYS A 534 -11.71 -1.81 4.75
C CYS A 534 -11.10 -3.00 3.98
N MET A 535 -10.14 -3.70 4.59
CA MET A 535 -9.57 -4.92 3.99
C MET A 535 -10.62 -6.01 3.79
N GLY A 536 -11.55 -6.17 4.74
CA GLY A 536 -12.68 -7.10 4.61
C GLY A 536 -13.61 -6.74 3.45
N LEU A 537 -13.97 -5.46 3.32
CA LEU A 537 -14.80 -4.95 2.21
C LEU A 537 -14.11 -5.11 0.86
N SER A 538 -12.82 -4.77 0.78
CA SER A 538 -11.99 -4.93 -0.42
C SER A 538 -11.91 -6.39 -0.83
N LYS A 539 -11.63 -7.29 0.13
CA LYS A 539 -11.56 -8.73 -0.11
C LYS A 539 -12.91 -9.27 -0.58
N SER A 540 -14.02 -8.87 0.04
CA SER A 540 -15.36 -9.30 -0.36
C SER A 540 -15.68 -8.88 -1.80
N LEU A 541 -15.39 -7.62 -2.16
CA LEU A 541 -15.55 -7.12 -3.52
C LEU A 541 -14.70 -7.92 -4.52
N VAL A 542 -13.41 -8.11 -4.22
CA VAL A 542 -12.48 -8.83 -5.10
C VAL A 542 -12.91 -10.29 -5.29
N THR A 543 -13.32 -10.99 -4.21
CA THR A 543 -13.83 -12.36 -4.30
C THR A 543 -15.09 -12.43 -5.16
N GLN A 544 -16.04 -11.50 -5.01
CA GLN A 544 -17.23 -11.43 -5.86
C GLN A 544 -16.87 -11.22 -7.34
N LEU A 545 -15.85 -10.40 -7.62
CA LEU A 545 -15.35 -10.20 -8.99
C LEU A 545 -14.62 -11.42 -9.54
N GLN A 546 -13.90 -12.19 -8.72
CA GLN A 546 -13.21 -13.40 -9.13
C GLN A 546 -14.17 -14.56 -9.42
N GLU A 547 -15.12 -14.82 -8.51
CA GLU A 547 -15.99 -15.99 -8.56
C GLU A 547 -17.24 -15.74 -9.42
N HIS A 548 -17.73 -14.50 -9.46
CA HIS A 548 -19.04 -14.13 -10.03
C HIS A 548 -19.01 -12.80 -10.77
N ASN A 549 -18.00 -12.58 -11.64
CA ASN A 549 -17.76 -11.32 -12.35
C ASN A 549 -18.98 -10.72 -13.08
N SER A 550 -19.94 -11.55 -13.49
CA SER A 550 -21.11 -11.16 -14.28
C SER A 550 -22.40 -11.08 -13.47
N SER A 551 -22.34 -11.36 -12.16
CA SER A 551 -23.51 -11.30 -11.28
C SER A 551 -24.04 -9.86 -11.12
N GLY A 552 -25.35 -9.73 -10.89
CA GLY A 552 -25.96 -8.43 -10.57
C GLY A 552 -25.29 -7.75 -9.38
N SER A 553 -24.95 -8.53 -8.35
CA SER A 553 -24.27 -8.05 -7.14
C SER A 553 -22.88 -7.48 -7.44
N ALA A 554 -22.03 -8.18 -8.19
CA ALA A 554 -20.69 -7.68 -8.53
C ALA A 554 -20.74 -6.36 -9.31
N LYS A 555 -21.67 -6.26 -10.28
CA LYS A 555 -21.90 -5.02 -11.05
C LYS A 555 -22.41 -3.89 -10.16
N ALA A 556 -23.36 -4.17 -9.27
CA ALA A 556 -23.90 -3.18 -8.35
C ALA A 556 -22.83 -2.67 -7.36
N MET A 557 -22.02 -3.58 -6.80
CA MET A 557 -20.92 -3.23 -5.89
C MET A 557 -19.92 -2.27 -6.55
N ILE A 558 -19.41 -2.61 -7.75
CA ILE A 558 -18.49 -1.73 -8.49
C ILE A 558 -19.15 -0.39 -8.80
N THR A 559 -20.38 -0.40 -9.30
CA THR A 559 -21.07 0.83 -9.72
C THR A 559 -21.26 1.81 -8.57
N GLN A 560 -21.50 1.31 -7.36
CA GLN A 560 -21.68 2.16 -6.17
C GLN A 560 -20.36 2.63 -5.53
N VAL A 561 -19.30 1.80 -5.54
CA VAL A 561 -18.07 2.11 -4.79
C VAL A 561 -16.95 2.67 -5.64
N LEU A 562 -16.81 2.23 -6.89
CA LEU A 562 -15.67 2.62 -7.72
C LEU A 562 -15.64 4.13 -8.01
N PRO A 563 -16.77 4.82 -8.31
CA PRO A 563 -16.78 6.27 -8.41
C PRO A 563 -16.34 6.97 -7.10
N PHE A 564 -16.73 6.42 -5.94
CA PHE A 564 -16.33 6.96 -4.64
C PHE A 564 -14.82 6.78 -4.39
N LEU A 565 -14.27 5.60 -4.69
CA LEU A 565 -12.83 5.34 -4.57
C LEU A 565 -12.00 6.21 -5.52
N LEU A 566 -12.51 6.52 -6.72
CA LEU A 566 -11.83 7.36 -7.70
C LEU A 566 -11.99 8.87 -7.44
N SER A 567 -12.75 9.28 -6.43
CA SER A 567 -13.02 10.70 -6.12
C SER A 567 -11.94 11.35 -5.24
N ASP A 568 -12.14 12.63 -4.92
CA ASP A 568 -11.40 13.41 -3.91
C ASP A 568 -11.44 12.78 -2.51
N LYS A 569 -12.38 11.86 -2.26
CA LYS A 569 -12.48 11.11 -1.00
C LYS A 569 -11.66 9.82 -0.97
N GLY A 570 -11.17 9.34 -2.11
CA GLY A 570 -10.41 8.09 -2.24
C GLY A 570 -8.99 8.31 -2.74
N VAL A 571 -8.72 8.00 -4.01
CA VAL A 571 -7.35 8.05 -4.59
C VAL A 571 -6.74 9.45 -4.63
N GLU A 572 -7.55 10.50 -4.57
CA GLU A 572 -7.07 11.90 -4.50
C GLU A 572 -7.14 12.50 -3.09
N ASN A 573 -7.41 11.68 -2.06
CA ASN A 573 -7.55 12.16 -0.69
C ASN A 573 -6.26 12.81 -0.15
N SER A 574 -6.39 13.82 0.70
CA SER A 574 -5.26 14.50 1.33
C SER A 574 -4.54 13.67 2.39
N VAL A 575 -5.18 12.64 2.94
CA VAL A 575 -4.60 11.72 3.93
C VAL A 575 -3.96 10.53 3.22
N ASP A 576 -2.66 10.32 3.44
CA ASP A 576 -1.86 9.32 2.71
C ASP A 576 -2.34 7.89 2.98
N GLU A 577 -2.70 7.54 4.23
CA GLU A 577 -3.20 6.21 4.56
C GLU A 577 -4.52 5.89 3.84
N VAL A 578 -5.42 6.87 3.73
CA VAL A 578 -6.70 6.73 3.01
C VAL A 578 -6.45 6.59 1.52
N LYS A 579 -5.56 7.43 0.96
CA LYS A 579 -5.15 7.38 -0.44
C LYS A 579 -4.55 6.03 -0.81
N VAL A 580 -3.60 5.53 -0.03
CA VAL A 580 -2.94 4.23 -0.25
C VAL A 580 -3.94 3.08 -0.19
N MET A 581 -4.86 3.10 0.78
CA MET A 581 -5.93 2.09 0.87
C MET A 581 -6.83 2.11 -0.37
N ALA A 582 -7.30 3.28 -0.80
CA ALA A 582 -8.14 3.42 -1.98
C ALA A 582 -7.42 2.95 -3.26
N ILE A 583 -6.16 3.36 -3.44
CA ILE A 583 -5.34 2.92 -4.59
C ILE A 583 -5.19 1.40 -4.58
N THR A 584 -4.86 0.80 -3.44
CA THR A 584 -4.68 -0.65 -3.30
C THR A 584 -5.97 -1.40 -3.66
N THR A 585 -7.12 -0.94 -3.16
CA THR A 585 -8.42 -1.52 -3.54
C THR A 585 -8.70 -1.39 -5.02
N VAL A 586 -8.45 -0.23 -5.64
CA VAL A 586 -8.67 -0.07 -7.10
C VAL A 586 -7.72 -0.98 -7.90
N LEU A 587 -6.46 -1.14 -7.49
CA LEU A 587 -5.52 -2.08 -8.11
C LEU A 587 -6.07 -3.51 -8.09
N ASP A 588 -6.60 -3.96 -6.95
CA ASP A 588 -7.15 -5.30 -6.82
C ASP A 588 -8.46 -5.47 -7.59
N VAL A 589 -9.31 -4.43 -7.65
CA VAL A 589 -10.53 -4.42 -8.46
C VAL A 589 -10.20 -4.51 -9.95
N VAL A 590 -9.23 -3.75 -10.44
CA VAL A 590 -8.83 -3.76 -11.86
C VAL A 590 -8.27 -5.12 -12.29
N LYS A 591 -7.52 -5.79 -11.42
CA LYS A 591 -6.98 -7.14 -11.69
C LYS A 591 -8.08 -8.18 -11.93
N HIS A 592 -9.25 -8.03 -11.32
CA HIS A 592 -10.31 -9.05 -11.31
C HIS A 592 -11.63 -8.64 -11.96
N GLY A 593 -11.84 -7.36 -12.27
CA GLY A 593 -13.16 -6.86 -12.70
C GLY A 593 -13.55 -7.19 -14.15
N GLY A 594 -12.60 -7.53 -15.02
CA GLY A 594 -12.91 -7.95 -16.40
C GLY A 594 -13.72 -6.91 -17.20
N ASP A 595 -14.67 -7.38 -18.02
CA ASP A 595 -15.52 -6.51 -18.86
C ASP A 595 -16.42 -5.55 -18.07
N THR A 596 -16.72 -5.84 -16.79
CA THR A 596 -17.56 -4.94 -15.97
C THR A 596 -16.90 -3.60 -15.67
N LEU A 597 -15.57 -3.50 -15.87
CA LEU A 597 -14.81 -2.27 -15.66
C LEU A 597 -14.92 -1.28 -16.81
N LYS A 598 -15.38 -1.69 -17.99
CA LYS A 598 -15.38 -0.87 -19.21
C LYS A 598 -15.90 0.57 -19.01
N PRO A 599 -17.05 0.80 -18.33
CA PRO A 599 -17.56 2.16 -18.10
C PRO A 599 -16.64 3.05 -17.26
N PHE A 600 -15.74 2.45 -16.49
CA PHE A 600 -14.86 3.14 -15.54
C PHE A 600 -13.42 3.26 -16.05
N ILE A 601 -13.03 2.49 -17.08
CA ILE A 601 -11.67 2.49 -17.64
C ILE A 601 -11.18 3.90 -17.99
N PRO A 602 -11.94 4.76 -18.70
CA PRO A 602 -11.49 6.12 -19.01
C PRO A 602 -11.10 6.87 -17.73
N THR A 603 -11.99 6.88 -16.74
CA THR A 603 -11.80 7.55 -15.46
C THR A 603 -10.60 7.00 -14.69
N ILE A 604 -10.46 5.67 -14.59
CA ILE A 604 -9.33 5.02 -13.90
C ILE A 604 -8.01 5.44 -14.54
N ILE A 605 -7.90 5.37 -15.87
CA ILE A 605 -6.67 5.70 -16.59
C ILE A 605 -6.29 7.16 -16.34
N ILE A 606 -7.23 8.10 -16.42
CA ILE A 606 -6.93 9.52 -16.20
C ILE A 606 -6.45 9.79 -14.77
N HIS A 607 -7.14 9.27 -13.76
CA HIS A 607 -6.75 9.50 -12.36
C HIS A 607 -5.39 8.85 -12.07
N PHE A 608 -5.16 7.61 -12.52
CA PHE A 608 -3.90 6.91 -12.28
C PHE A 608 -2.71 7.56 -13.01
N LEU A 609 -2.92 8.13 -14.21
CA LEU A 609 -1.90 8.94 -14.87
C LEU A 609 -1.52 10.17 -14.04
N GLY A 610 -2.50 10.84 -13.43
CA GLY A 610 -2.27 11.97 -12.51
C GLY A 610 -1.50 11.59 -11.25
N LEU A 611 -1.73 10.37 -10.73
CA LEU A 611 -1.05 9.87 -9.53
C LEU A 611 0.43 9.55 -9.75
N LEU A 612 0.87 9.26 -10.99
CA LEU A 612 2.28 8.92 -11.29
C LEU A 612 3.28 9.98 -10.81
N SER A 613 2.92 11.26 -10.88
CA SER A 613 3.77 12.35 -10.38
C SER A 613 3.51 12.69 -8.90
N THR A 614 2.41 12.24 -8.31
CA THR A 614 2.01 12.59 -6.93
C THR A 614 2.60 11.63 -5.89
N ILE A 615 2.86 10.37 -6.26
CA ILE A 615 3.34 9.31 -5.33
C ILE A 615 4.88 9.22 -5.31
N GLU A 616 5.60 10.14 -5.98
CA GLU A 616 7.07 10.14 -5.96
C GLU A 616 7.60 10.48 -4.56
N PRO A 617 8.54 9.68 -4.00
CA PRO A 617 9.18 10.00 -2.73
C PRO A 617 9.86 11.38 -2.77
N GLN A 618 9.61 12.22 -1.77
CA GLN A 618 10.13 13.59 -1.69
C GLN A 618 11.66 13.67 -1.77
N GLN A 619 12.36 12.60 -1.35
CA GLN A 619 13.82 12.49 -1.42
C GLN A 619 14.34 12.58 -2.86
N ILE A 620 13.63 12.05 -3.85
CA ILE A 620 14.07 12.08 -5.25
C ILE A 620 14.10 13.53 -5.75
N ASN A 621 13.09 14.32 -5.42
CA ASN A 621 13.04 15.75 -5.78
C ASN A 621 14.18 16.53 -5.10
N TYR A 622 14.49 16.23 -3.84
CA TYR A 622 15.62 16.83 -3.13
C TYR A 622 16.98 16.55 -3.79
N HIS A 623 17.20 15.32 -4.26
CA HIS A 623 18.42 14.97 -4.99
C HIS A 623 18.47 15.64 -6.37
N TYR A 624 17.34 15.69 -7.09
CA TYR A 624 17.25 16.30 -8.42
C TYR A 624 17.71 17.76 -8.47
N GLN A 625 17.45 18.52 -7.39
CA GLN A 625 17.85 19.93 -7.28
C GLN A 625 19.37 20.14 -7.09
N ARG A 626 20.12 19.10 -6.70
CA ARG A 626 21.53 19.21 -6.29
C ARG A 626 22.53 18.55 -7.23
N VAL A 627 22.04 17.81 -8.21
CA VAL A 627 22.87 17.14 -9.21
C VAL A 627 23.15 18.04 -10.42
N SER A 628 24.24 17.73 -11.14
CA SER A 628 24.62 18.38 -12.39
C SER A 628 23.60 18.10 -13.51
N GLU A 629 23.64 18.85 -14.62
CA GLU A 629 22.72 18.61 -15.75
C GLU A 629 22.90 17.24 -16.41
N GLU A 630 24.13 16.74 -16.52
CA GLU A 630 24.42 15.41 -17.07
C GLU A 630 23.84 14.29 -16.18
N ASP A 631 23.98 14.44 -14.86
CA ASP A 631 23.38 13.50 -13.90
C ASP A 631 21.84 13.58 -13.90
N ARG A 632 21.27 14.76 -14.17
CA ARG A 632 19.80 14.94 -14.27
C ARG A 632 19.20 14.15 -15.41
N GLU A 633 19.86 14.06 -16.56
CA GLU A 633 19.36 13.25 -17.69
C GLU A 633 19.34 11.76 -17.33
N GLY A 634 20.39 11.28 -16.63
CA GLY A 634 20.42 9.93 -16.07
C GLY A 634 19.30 9.67 -15.05
N LEU A 635 19.04 10.63 -14.16
CA LEU A 635 17.94 10.55 -13.19
C LEU A 635 16.57 10.58 -13.86
N ASP A 636 16.35 11.43 -14.86
CA ASP A 636 15.06 11.50 -15.57
C ASP A 636 14.74 10.20 -16.28
N LYS A 637 15.75 9.53 -16.86
CA LYS A 637 15.60 8.18 -17.43
C LYS A 637 15.21 7.15 -16.37
N LEU A 638 15.80 7.20 -15.17
CA LEU A 638 15.42 6.32 -14.06
C LEU A 638 13.99 6.62 -13.57
N ARG A 639 13.61 7.90 -13.45
CA ARG A 639 12.25 8.34 -13.04
C ARG A 639 11.19 7.90 -14.05
N SER A 640 11.47 8.06 -15.34
CA SER A 640 10.66 7.58 -16.47
C SER A 640 10.43 6.06 -16.38
N SER A 641 11.50 5.29 -16.19
CA SER A 641 11.45 3.83 -16.02
C SER A 641 10.67 3.40 -14.77
N ALA A 642 10.89 4.07 -13.63
CA ALA A 642 10.18 3.78 -12.39
C ALA A 642 8.67 4.04 -12.51
N ALA A 643 8.28 5.12 -13.18
CA ALA A 643 6.87 5.45 -13.43
C ALA A 643 6.17 4.38 -14.27
N THR A 644 6.77 4.00 -15.41
CA THR A 644 6.18 3.01 -16.35
C THR A 644 6.23 1.56 -15.84
N ARG A 645 7.02 1.28 -14.80
CA ARG A 645 7.07 -0.03 -14.11
C ARG A 645 6.34 -0.05 -12.77
N SER A 646 5.67 1.04 -12.40
CA SER A 646 4.97 1.15 -11.13
C SER A 646 3.67 0.31 -11.11
N PRO A 647 3.18 -0.09 -9.92
CA PRO A 647 1.86 -0.73 -9.78
C PRO A 647 0.73 0.12 -10.37
N LEU A 648 0.85 1.46 -10.32
CA LEU A 648 -0.11 2.37 -10.94
C LEU A 648 -0.15 2.21 -12.46
N PHE A 649 1.01 2.11 -13.11
CA PHE A 649 1.08 1.93 -14.55
C PHE A 649 0.69 0.51 -14.98
N GLU A 650 0.97 -0.49 -14.15
CA GLU A 650 0.44 -1.85 -14.32
C GLU A 650 -1.11 -1.85 -14.30
N CYS A 651 -1.73 -1.06 -13.41
CA CYS A 651 -3.18 -0.85 -13.39
C CYS A 651 -3.70 -0.32 -14.73
N ILE A 652 -3.08 0.75 -15.23
CA ILE A 652 -3.42 1.37 -16.52
C ILE A 652 -3.30 0.33 -17.64
N THR A 653 -2.20 -0.43 -17.67
CA THR A 653 -1.97 -1.47 -18.68
C THR A 653 -3.02 -2.57 -18.61
N ASN A 654 -3.42 -2.98 -17.39
CA ASN A 654 -4.47 -3.97 -17.19
C ASN A 654 -5.85 -3.46 -17.63
N CYS A 655 -6.17 -2.18 -17.40
CA CYS A 655 -7.37 -1.55 -17.94
C CYS A 655 -7.38 -1.58 -19.48
N LEU A 656 -6.26 -1.23 -20.12
CA LEU A 656 -6.17 -1.19 -21.59
C LEU A 656 -6.47 -2.55 -22.24
N ARG A 657 -6.24 -3.68 -21.57
CA ARG A 657 -6.57 -5.03 -22.10
C ARG A 657 -8.05 -5.20 -22.46
N PHE A 658 -8.94 -4.41 -21.84
CA PHE A 658 -10.39 -4.44 -22.07
C PHE A 658 -10.89 -3.26 -22.91
N ALA A 659 -9.99 -2.47 -23.50
CA ALA A 659 -10.34 -1.33 -24.35
C ALA A 659 -11.01 -1.81 -25.65
N ASP A 660 -12.20 -1.29 -25.92
CA ASP A 660 -12.97 -1.46 -27.16
C ASP A 660 -13.37 -0.09 -27.75
N GLU A 661 -14.21 -0.10 -28.78
CA GLU A 661 -14.66 1.13 -29.45
C GLU A 661 -15.38 2.10 -28.50
N ALA A 662 -16.20 1.60 -27.58
CA ALA A 662 -16.95 2.41 -26.63
C ALA A 662 -15.99 3.06 -25.61
N VAL A 663 -15.05 2.28 -25.07
CA VAL A 663 -14.04 2.78 -24.14
C VAL A 663 -13.16 3.86 -24.80
N LEU A 664 -12.67 3.61 -26.03
CA LEU A 664 -11.80 4.58 -26.72
C LEU A 664 -12.52 5.87 -27.11
N LYS A 665 -13.82 5.80 -27.42
CA LYS A 665 -14.64 6.99 -27.71
C LYS A 665 -14.64 7.98 -26.55
N GLU A 666 -14.65 7.49 -25.31
CA GLU A 666 -14.60 8.31 -24.11
C GLU A 666 -13.17 8.63 -23.65
N LEU A 667 -12.25 7.67 -23.75
CA LEU A 667 -10.87 7.81 -23.29
C LEU A 667 -10.05 8.76 -24.18
N ALA A 668 -10.17 8.68 -25.50
CA ALA A 668 -9.32 9.45 -26.42
C ALA A 668 -9.34 10.98 -26.19
N PRO A 669 -10.52 11.65 -26.11
CA PRO A 669 -10.55 13.10 -25.85
C PRO A 669 -10.00 13.47 -24.46
N GLN A 670 -10.27 12.65 -23.44
CA GLN A 670 -9.77 12.87 -22.08
C GLN A 670 -8.25 12.70 -22.02
N LEU A 671 -7.70 11.67 -22.67
CA LEU A 671 -6.26 11.43 -22.74
C LEU A 671 -5.53 12.58 -23.43
N VAL A 672 -6.10 13.14 -24.51
CA VAL A 672 -5.53 14.34 -25.17
C VAL A 672 -5.52 15.54 -24.22
N GLN A 673 -6.58 15.72 -23.43
CA GLN A 673 -6.61 16.79 -22.44
C GLN A 673 -5.53 16.60 -21.37
N THR A 674 -5.39 15.38 -20.85
CA THR A 674 -4.36 15.02 -19.87
C THR A 674 -2.94 15.23 -20.43
N ILE A 675 -2.69 14.83 -21.68
CA ILE A 675 -1.41 15.07 -22.37
C ILE A 675 -1.08 16.56 -22.41
N LYS A 676 -2.08 17.41 -22.68
CA LYS A 676 -1.89 18.87 -22.77
C LYS A 676 -1.69 19.54 -21.41
N SER A 677 -2.36 19.06 -20.36
CA SER A 677 -2.30 19.64 -19.01
C SER A 677 -1.23 19.03 -18.11
N ALA A 678 -0.63 17.89 -18.48
CA ALA A 678 0.39 17.25 -17.69
C ALA A 678 1.62 18.15 -17.50
N LEU A 679 2.03 18.37 -16.25
CA LEU A 679 3.22 19.16 -15.90
C LEU A 679 4.40 18.27 -15.53
N GLY A 680 4.16 17.18 -14.79
CA GLY A 680 5.19 16.28 -14.29
C GLY A 680 5.74 15.30 -15.34
N LEU A 681 7.04 14.99 -15.23
CA LEU A 681 7.76 14.05 -16.08
C LEU A 681 7.05 12.68 -16.16
N GLN A 682 6.71 12.11 -15.01
CA GLN A 682 6.15 10.76 -14.89
C GLN A 682 4.78 10.65 -15.56
N THR A 683 3.89 11.62 -15.33
CA THR A 683 2.57 11.66 -16.00
C THR A 683 2.73 11.82 -17.51
N LYS A 684 3.63 12.68 -18.00
CA LYS A 684 3.88 12.86 -19.44
C LYS A 684 4.39 11.58 -20.10
N VAL A 685 5.40 10.94 -19.49
CA VAL A 685 5.91 9.65 -19.96
C VAL A 685 4.82 8.58 -19.91
N GLY A 686 4.05 8.51 -18.83
CA GLY A 686 2.92 7.59 -18.70
C GLY A 686 1.89 7.77 -19.83
N CYS A 687 1.54 9.02 -20.17
CA CYS A 687 0.65 9.29 -21.29
C CYS A 687 1.23 8.81 -22.63
N SER A 688 2.52 9.04 -22.87
CA SER A 688 3.21 8.55 -24.06
C SER A 688 3.18 7.01 -24.14
N GLU A 689 3.38 6.32 -23.02
CA GLU A 689 3.41 4.86 -22.99
C GLU A 689 2.00 4.27 -23.14
N VAL A 690 0.95 4.95 -22.68
CA VAL A 690 -0.44 4.62 -23.00
C VAL A 690 -0.69 4.70 -24.51
N LEU A 691 -0.23 5.78 -25.17
CA LEU A 691 -0.35 5.90 -26.63
C LEU A 691 0.44 4.80 -27.37
N SER A 692 1.66 4.49 -26.92
CA SER A 692 2.46 3.41 -27.48
C SER A 692 1.75 2.06 -27.34
N THR A 693 1.18 1.78 -26.16
CA THR A 693 0.44 0.54 -25.88
C THR A 693 -0.80 0.43 -26.75
N LEU A 694 -1.57 1.51 -26.88
CA LEU A 694 -2.73 1.58 -27.76
C LEU A 694 -2.34 1.35 -29.22
N ALA A 695 -1.30 2.01 -29.72
CA ALA A 695 -0.82 1.86 -31.08
C ALA A 695 -0.33 0.44 -31.40
N LEU A 696 0.33 -0.22 -30.44
CA LEU A 696 0.91 -1.55 -30.63
C LEU A 696 -0.08 -2.69 -30.41
N ARG A 697 -0.90 -2.63 -29.35
CA ARG A 697 -1.77 -3.73 -28.91
C ARG A 697 -3.22 -3.56 -29.35
N HIS A 698 -3.64 -2.34 -29.68
CA HIS A 698 -5.00 -1.99 -30.07
C HIS A 698 -5.04 -1.31 -31.44
N SER A 699 -4.08 -1.64 -32.31
CA SER A 699 -3.84 -1.01 -33.61
C SER A 699 -5.09 -0.91 -34.51
N ILE A 700 -6.00 -1.90 -34.43
CA ILE A 700 -7.27 -1.95 -35.16
C ILE A 700 -8.23 -0.82 -34.76
N LEU A 701 -8.21 -0.40 -33.49
CA LEU A 701 -9.12 0.62 -32.96
C LEU A 701 -8.60 2.05 -33.17
N MET A 702 -7.32 2.21 -33.52
CA MET A 702 -6.63 3.50 -33.59
C MET A 702 -6.94 4.41 -34.79
N PRO A 703 -7.31 3.91 -36.00
CA PRO A 703 -7.46 4.77 -37.18
C PRO A 703 -8.32 6.03 -37.00
N PRO A 704 -9.48 5.99 -36.31
CA PRO A 704 -10.30 7.19 -36.07
C PRO A 704 -9.62 8.24 -35.18
N TYR A 705 -8.67 7.84 -34.35
CA TYR A 705 -8.05 8.66 -33.31
C TYR A 705 -6.61 9.09 -33.64
N ASN A 706 -5.95 8.46 -34.61
CA ASN A 706 -4.56 8.77 -35.01
C ASN A 706 -4.37 10.25 -35.34
N GLY A 707 -5.30 10.85 -36.10
CA GLY A 707 -5.25 12.27 -36.45
C GLY A 707 -5.31 13.18 -35.22
N LEU A 708 -6.12 12.82 -34.22
CA LEU A 708 -6.28 13.56 -32.97
C LEU A 708 -5.02 13.45 -32.10
N PHE A 709 -4.48 12.24 -31.92
CA PHE A 709 -3.29 12.03 -31.10
C PHE A 709 -2.04 12.64 -31.73
N LEU A 710 -1.79 12.42 -33.03
CA LEU A 710 -0.65 13.01 -33.73
C LEU A 710 -0.70 14.54 -33.73
N LYS A 711 -1.90 15.14 -33.72
CA LYS A 711 -2.04 16.60 -33.56
C LYS A 711 -1.56 17.07 -32.19
N ALA A 712 -1.83 16.33 -31.12
CA ALA A 712 -1.29 16.62 -29.80
C ALA A 712 0.23 16.41 -29.75
N MET A 713 0.76 15.41 -30.46
CA MET A 713 2.19 15.13 -30.51
C MET A 713 3.01 16.28 -31.12
N GLU A 714 2.44 17.09 -32.04
CA GLU A 714 3.13 18.24 -32.64
C GLU A 714 3.74 19.20 -31.60
N THR A 715 3.16 19.30 -30.40
CA THR A 715 3.70 20.11 -29.29
C THR A 715 4.53 19.28 -28.32
N GLN A 716 4.12 18.03 -28.05
CA GLN A 716 4.77 17.19 -27.04
C GLN A 716 6.15 16.67 -27.47
N VAL A 717 6.35 16.47 -28.78
CA VAL A 717 7.70 16.19 -29.31
C VAL A 717 8.63 17.40 -29.20
N LEU A 718 8.19 18.55 -28.70
CA LEU A 718 9.06 19.69 -28.41
C LEU A 718 9.22 19.94 -26.91
N ASP A 719 8.92 18.95 -26.07
CA ASP A 719 9.09 19.09 -24.62
C ASP A 719 10.55 19.43 -24.27
N ARG A 720 10.70 20.29 -23.26
CA ARG A 720 12.02 20.72 -22.76
C ARG A 720 12.81 19.53 -22.24
N ASN A 721 12.15 18.60 -21.55
CA ASN A 721 12.80 17.40 -21.04
C ASN A 721 13.10 16.42 -22.19
N ASN A 722 14.37 15.98 -22.30
CA ASN A 722 14.81 15.07 -23.37
C ASN A 722 14.09 13.72 -23.31
N GLU A 723 13.90 13.16 -22.11
CA GLU A 723 13.24 11.87 -21.94
C GLU A 723 11.77 11.93 -22.35
N VAL A 724 11.06 13.01 -22.00
CA VAL A 724 9.67 13.23 -22.44
C VAL A 724 9.58 13.36 -23.96
N ASN A 725 10.46 14.16 -24.57
CA ASN A 725 10.50 14.32 -26.02
C ASN A 725 10.70 12.97 -26.71
N ARG A 726 11.70 12.18 -26.29
CA ARG A 726 12.00 10.87 -26.89
C ARG A 726 10.85 9.88 -26.71
N ALA A 727 10.20 9.90 -25.55
CA ALA A 727 9.06 9.04 -25.27
C ALA A 727 7.87 9.37 -26.20
N TYR A 728 7.50 10.64 -26.34
CA TYR A 728 6.43 11.05 -27.27
C TYR A 728 6.81 10.91 -28.74
N ALA A 729 8.08 11.11 -29.11
CA ALA A 729 8.60 10.84 -30.45
C ALA A 729 8.39 9.36 -30.83
N LYS A 730 8.70 8.45 -29.91
CA LYS A 730 8.46 7.00 -30.07
C LYS A 730 6.97 6.69 -30.21
N SER A 731 6.10 7.27 -29.37
CA SER A 731 4.65 7.09 -29.48
C SER A 731 4.09 7.60 -30.79
N ALA A 732 4.54 8.78 -31.24
CA ALA A 732 4.15 9.36 -32.53
C ALA A 732 4.55 8.45 -33.70
N ALA A 733 5.75 7.86 -33.65
CA ALA A 733 6.20 6.89 -34.65
C ALA A 733 5.25 5.67 -34.72
N TYR A 734 4.90 5.06 -33.58
CA TYR A 734 3.95 3.93 -33.56
C TYR A 734 2.57 4.30 -34.11
N LEU A 735 2.05 5.49 -33.78
CA LEU A 735 0.75 5.96 -34.29
C LEU A 735 0.74 6.14 -35.81
N LEU A 736 1.87 6.48 -36.42
CA LEU A 736 1.95 6.65 -37.88
C LEU A 736 1.68 5.34 -38.63
N ARG A 737 1.99 4.18 -38.07
CA ARG A 737 1.82 2.87 -38.74
C ARG A 737 0.39 2.60 -39.18
N THR A 738 -0.60 3.02 -38.39
CA THR A 738 -2.03 2.85 -38.71
C THR A 738 -2.72 4.15 -39.13
N ALA A 739 -1.99 5.26 -39.22
CA ALA A 739 -2.54 6.54 -39.65
C ALA A 739 -2.83 6.57 -41.16
N SER A 740 -3.83 7.36 -41.57
CA SER A 740 -4.09 7.61 -42.98
C SER A 740 -2.91 8.34 -43.65
N SER A 741 -2.74 8.16 -44.96
CA SER A 741 -1.70 8.86 -45.73
C SER A 741 -1.74 10.38 -45.52
N GLU A 742 -2.93 11.00 -45.54
CA GLU A 742 -3.09 12.44 -45.24
C GLU A 742 -2.59 12.82 -43.84
N THR A 743 -2.87 12.00 -42.83
CA THR A 743 -2.44 12.27 -41.45
C THR A 743 -0.92 12.13 -41.32
N ARG A 744 -0.34 11.10 -41.95
CA ARG A 744 1.12 10.89 -42.00
C ARG A 744 1.82 12.06 -42.66
N GLU A 745 1.29 12.52 -43.78
CA GLU A 745 1.81 13.67 -44.50
C GLU A 745 1.73 14.97 -43.69
N ARG A 746 0.58 15.24 -43.07
CA ARG A 746 0.39 16.43 -42.24
C ARG A 746 1.38 16.48 -41.08
N PHE A 747 1.56 15.36 -40.36
CA PHE A 747 2.46 15.31 -39.21
C PHE A 747 3.92 15.47 -39.63
N THR A 748 4.38 14.76 -40.66
CA THR A 748 5.77 14.88 -41.14
C THR A 748 6.07 16.24 -41.76
N SER A 749 5.14 16.82 -42.53
CA SER A 749 5.28 18.21 -43.00
C SER A 749 5.35 19.20 -41.84
N LYS A 750 4.61 18.96 -40.75
CA LYS A 750 4.71 19.79 -39.56
C LYS A 750 6.10 19.70 -38.93
N LEU A 751 6.70 18.51 -38.82
CA LEU A 751 8.07 18.35 -38.31
C LEU A 751 9.07 19.18 -39.13
N THR A 752 9.00 19.13 -40.46
CA THR A 752 9.81 19.99 -41.34
C THR A 752 9.62 21.48 -41.03
N VAL A 753 8.38 21.93 -40.88
CA VAL A 753 8.09 23.33 -40.53
C VAL A 753 8.66 23.72 -39.16
N LEU A 754 8.58 22.83 -38.17
CA LEU A 754 9.12 23.06 -36.83
C LEU A 754 10.65 23.16 -36.84
N TYR A 755 11.32 22.35 -37.67
CA TYR A 755 12.77 22.39 -37.86
C TYR A 755 13.22 23.67 -38.57
N MET A 756 12.61 24.02 -39.71
CA MET A 756 12.95 25.23 -40.46
C MET A 756 12.62 26.52 -39.67
N GLY A 757 11.58 26.45 -38.83
CA GLY A 757 11.16 27.53 -37.94
C GLY A 757 11.89 27.58 -36.59
N ALA A 758 12.88 26.72 -36.34
CA ALA A 758 13.57 26.69 -35.04
C ALA A 758 14.55 27.85 -34.87
N GLU A 759 14.40 28.67 -33.82
CA GLU A 759 15.35 29.75 -33.49
C GLU A 759 16.60 29.23 -32.76
N GLU A 760 16.45 28.14 -32.02
CA GLU A 760 17.49 27.53 -31.18
C GLU A 760 17.79 26.11 -31.65
N ASP A 761 19.02 25.65 -31.38
CA ASP A 761 19.49 24.31 -31.73
C ASP A 761 18.70 23.22 -31.01
N ALA A 762 18.34 23.45 -29.74
CA ALA A 762 17.53 22.52 -28.94
C ALA A 762 16.24 22.12 -29.64
N ARG A 763 15.54 23.06 -30.30
CA ARG A 763 14.30 22.74 -31.04
C ARG A 763 14.56 21.88 -32.28
N ARG A 764 15.71 22.05 -32.95
CA ARG A 764 16.12 21.17 -34.07
C ARG A 764 16.48 19.77 -33.56
N GLN A 765 17.17 19.68 -32.43
CA GLN A 765 17.48 18.39 -31.76
C GLN A 765 16.20 17.61 -31.45
N LYS A 766 15.18 18.25 -30.87
CA LYS A 766 13.88 17.62 -30.60
C LYS A 766 13.17 17.08 -31.86
N VAL A 767 13.26 17.81 -32.97
CA VAL A 767 12.70 17.35 -34.26
C VAL A 767 13.53 16.20 -34.83
N ALA A 768 14.86 16.25 -34.70
CA ALA A 768 15.73 15.17 -35.12
C ALA A 768 15.39 13.87 -34.37
N ASP A 769 15.17 13.93 -33.05
CA ASP A 769 14.70 12.79 -32.25
C ASP A 769 13.36 12.24 -32.76
N ALA A 770 12.42 13.10 -33.14
CA ALA A 770 11.15 12.68 -33.72
C ALA A 770 11.32 11.95 -35.05
N VAL A 771 12.15 12.47 -35.97
CA VAL A 771 12.40 11.83 -37.27
C VAL A 771 13.17 10.52 -37.10
N LEU A 772 14.17 10.50 -36.21
CA LEU A 772 14.94 9.31 -35.87
C LEU A 772 14.05 8.21 -35.27
N ALA A 773 13.11 8.58 -34.39
CA ALA A 773 12.14 7.64 -33.84
C ALA A 773 11.27 7.05 -34.97
N ILE A 774 10.80 7.85 -35.92
CA ILE A 774 10.00 7.36 -37.07
C ILE A 774 10.82 6.34 -37.88
N ALA A 775 12.07 6.67 -38.23
CA ALA A 775 12.97 5.80 -39.00
C ALA A 775 13.24 4.46 -38.29
N LYS A 776 13.51 4.48 -36.98
CA LYS A 776 13.82 3.28 -36.21
C LYS A 776 12.60 2.42 -35.87
N VAL A 777 11.53 3.07 -35.43
CA VAL A 777 10.38 2.40 -34.80
C VAL A 777 9.33 2.00 -35.82
N SER A 778 9.22 2.72 -36.94
CA SER A 778 8.22 2.48 -37.98
C SER A 778 8.82 2.63 -39.38
N PRO A 779 9.76 1.75 -39.77
CA PRO A 779 10.41 1.80 -41.08
C PRO A 779 9.42 1.70 -42.25
N ASP A 780 8.32 0.97 -42.06
CA ASP A 780 7.19 0.86 -42.98
C ASP A 780 6.55 2.23 -43.27
N ALA A 781 6.14 2.93 -42.20
CA ALA A 781 5.57 4.27 -42.35
C ALA A 781 6.59 5.31 -42.84
N PHE A 782 7.88 5.14 -42.50
CA PHE A 782 8.96 5.98 -43.02
C PHE A 782 9.13 5.80 -44.53
N ASN A 783 9.16 4.55 -45.01
CA ASN A 783 9.34 4.23 -46.43
C ASN A 783 8.18 4.76 -47.28
N ASP A 784 6.94 4.74 -46.77
CA ASP A 784 5.78 5.34 -47.44
C ASP A 784 5.91 6.88 -47.60
N LEU A 785 6.79 7.51 -46.82
CA LEU A 785 7.06 8.95 -46.82
C LEU A 785 8.50 9.27 -47.28
N GLU A 786 9.18 8.31 -47.91
CA GLU A 786 10.62 8.40 -48.22
C GLU A 786 10.94 9.63 -49.08
N SER A 787 10.04 10.01 -50.00
CA SER A 787 10.19 11.18 -50.90
C SER A 787 10.25 12.52 -50.15
N ARG A 788 9.83 12.57 -48.89
CA ARG A 788 9.93 13.75 -48.03
C ARG A 788 10.99 13.56 -46.94
N LEU A 789 10.96 12.43 -46.24
CA LEU A 789 11.80 12.20 -45.08
C LEU A 789 13.27 11.95 -45.42
N LEU A 790 13.59 11.27 -46.53
CA LEU A 790 14.99 11.10 -46.95
C LEU A 790 15.63 12.42 -47.40
N PRO A 791 15.00 13.24 -48.25
CA PRO A 791 15.52 14.58 -48.56
C PRO A 791 15.67 15.48 -47.34
N PHE A 792 14.72 15.40 -46.40
CA PHE A 792 14.80 16.12 -45.15
C PHE A 792 15.98 15.65 -44.29
N ALA A 793 16.18 14.34 -44.15
CA ALA A 793 17.33 13.77 -43.44
C ALA A 793 18.66 14.11 -44.13
N TYR A 794 18.67 14.19 -45.46
CA TYR A 794 19.85 14.62 -46.21
C TYR A 794 20.25 16.06 -45.90
N LEU A 795 19.29 16.97 -45.70
CA LEU A 795 19.59 18.31 -45.21
C LEU A 795 20.08 18.26 -43.76
N GLY A 796 19.36 17.54 -42.89
CA GLY A 796 19.61 17.51 -41.46
C GLY A 796 20.97 16.92 -41.06
N LYS A 797 21.49 15.92 -41.80
CA LYS A 797 22.83 15.35 -41.57
C LYS A 797 23.99 16.30 -41.91
N HIS A 798 23.65 17.49 -42.38
CA HIS A 798 24.58 18.58 -42.65
C HIS A 798 24.28 19.81 -41.77
N ASP A 799 23.44 19.68 -40.74
CA ASP A 799 23.24 20.72 -39.72
C ASP A 799 24.58 21.09 -39.06
N THR A 800 24.66 22.32 -38.55
CA THR A 800 25.83 22.81 -37.84
C THR A 800 25.89 22.35 -36.39
N ASP A 801 24.76 21.91 -35.83
CA ASP A 801 24.70 21.23 -34.53
C ASP A 801 25.07 19.75 -34.68
N GLU A 802 26.03 19.29 -33.89
CA GLU A 802 26.60 17.94 -33.99
C GLU A 802 25.56 16.85 -33.68
N TYR A 803 24.74 17.03 -32.65
CA TYR A 803 23.69 16.09 -32.28
C TYR A 803 22.65 15.91 -33.39
N VAL A 804 22.17 17.03 -33.96
CA VAL A 804 21.24 17.00 -35.10
C VAL A 804 21.86 16.29 -36.29
N SER A 805 23.12 16.63 -36.61
CA SER A 805 23.85 16.02 -37.71
C SER A 805 23.98 14.50 -37.54
N GLU A 806 24.33 14.02 -36.35
CA GLU A 806 24.46 12.60 -36.03
C GLU A 806 23.11 11.86 -36.11
N ALA A 807 22.06 12.42 -35.52
CA ALA A 807 20.73 11.81 -35.54
C ALA A 807 20.18 11.64 -36.96
N PHE A 808 20.38 12.65 -37.83
CA PHE A 808 19.97 12.55 -39.23
C PHE A 808 20.92 11.72 -40.09
N GLU A 809 22.22 11.65 -39.78
CA GLU A 809 23.12 10.71 -40.44
C GLU A 809 22.71 9.27 -40.12
N GLU A 810 22.26 8.98 -38.90
CA GLU A 810 21.72 7.68 -38.55
C GLU A 810 20.48 7.34 -39.38
N VAL A 811 19.51 8.26 -39.48
CA VAL A 811 18.33 8.12 -40.36
C VAL A 811 18.74 7.84 -41.80
N TRP A 812 19.69 8.62 -42.31
CA TRP A 812 20.20 8.47 -43.68
C TRP A 812 20.85 7.11 -43.89
N SER A 813 21.74 6.68 -42.99
CA SER A 813 22.46 5.42 -43.09
C SER A 813 21.54 4.19 -43.07
N GLN A 814 20.42 4.26 -42.35
CA GLN A 814 19.47 3.17 -42.23
C GLN A 814 18.63 2.99 -43.51
N HIS A 815 18.30 4.07 -44.22
CA HIS A 815 17.34 4.06 -45.33
C HIS A 815 17.92 4.42 -46.70
N ALA A 816 19.13 4.97 -46.81
CA ALA A 816 19.74 5.37 -48.08
C ALA A 816 20.84 4.40 -48.56
N GLY A 817 20.84 4.07 -49.85
CA GLY A 817 21.84 3.22 -50.52
C GLY A 817 23.05 3.98 -51.09
N GLY A 818 23.52 5.05 -50.43
CA GLY A 818 24.67 5.84 -50.89
C GLY A 818 24.37 6.81 -52.05
N SER A 819 25.36 7.09 -52.91
CA SER A 819 25.29 8.15 -53.94
C SER A 819 24.14 8.01 -54.95
N HIS A 820 23.68 6.79 -55.22
CA HIS A 820 22.53 6.56 -56.11
C HIS A 820 21.20 7.08 -55.52
N THR A 821 21.07 7.08 -54.19
CA THR A 821 19.87 7.61 -53.51
C THR A 821 19.82 9.14 -53.61
N VAL A 822 20.97 9.80 -53.50
CA VAL A 822 21.08 11.25 -53.72
C VAL A 822 20.60 11.61 -55.13
N LYS A 823 21.01 10.83 -56.14
CA LYS A 823 20.58 11.05 -57.53
C LYS A 823 19.06 10.90 -57.71
N ARG A 824 18.44 9.93 -57.03
CA ARG A 824 16.98 9.70 -57.10
C ARG A 824 16.18 10.91 -56.62
N PHE A 825 16.65 11.60 -55.58
CA PHE A 825 15.92 12.67 -54.91
C PHE A 825 16.51 14.07 -55.09
N VAL A 826 17.22 14.32 -56.20
CA VAL A 826 17.79 15.66 -56.49
C VAL A 826 16.74 16.77 -56.42
N PRO A 827 15.54 16.64 -57.03
CA PRO A 827 14.52 17.69 -56.98
C PRO A 827 14.09 18.02 -55.55
N GLU A 828 13.78 17.00 -54.75
CA GLU A 828 13.28 17.16 -53.38
C GLU A 828 14.37 17.66 -52.43
N ILE A 829 15.60 17.13 -52.53
CA ILE A 829 16.76 17.64 -51.77
C ILE A 829 16.99 19.12 -52.08
N THR A 830 16.90 19.50 -53.35
CA THR A 830 17.05 20.88 -53.79
C THR A 830 15.97 21.78 -53.18
N GLU A 831 14.71 21.32 -53.12
CA GLU A 831 13.61 22.06 -52.50
C GLU A 831 13.88 22.35 -51.01
N PHE A 832 14.38 21.36 -50.26
CA PHE A 832 14.76 21.54 -48.85
C PHE A 832 15.94 22.51 -48.69
N ILE A 833 16.95 22.44 -49.56
CA ILE A 833 18.09 23.35 -49.54
C ILE A 833 17.64 24.79 -49.85
N ILE A 834 16.75 24.99 -50.83
CA ILE A 834 16.19 26.32 -51.14
C ILE A 834 15.53 26.90 -49.89
N LYS A 835 14.63 26.13 -49.26
CA LYS A 835 13.95 26.54 -48.02
C LYS A 835 14.96 26.92 -46.93
N ALA A 836 16.02 26.13 -46.75
CA ALA A 836 17.06 26.40 -45.76
C ALA A 836 17.84 27.69 -46.06
N LEU A 837 18.22 27.91 -47.32
CA LEU A 837 18.93 29.11 -47.79
C LEU A 837 18.05 30.37 -47.76
N ASP A 838 16.74 30.25 -47.88
CA ASP A 838 15.77 31.34 -47.78
C ASP A 838 15.43 31.75 -46.33
N THR A 839 15.88 30.98 -45.35
CA THR A 839 15.72 31.38 -43.94
C THR A 839 16.64 32.54 -43.59
N SER A 840 16.31 33.27 -42.52
CA SER A 840 17.19 34.27 -41.89
C SER A 840 18.25 33.66 -40.96
N LYS A 841 18.29 32.31 -40.85
CA LYS A 841 19.02 31.60 -39.81
C LYS A 841 20.32 31.02 -40.34
N TRP A 842 21.42 31.47 -39.78
CA TRP A 842 22.76 31.08 -40.20
C TRP A 842 23.00 29.58 -40.18
N ALA A 843 22.57 28.87 -39.11
CA ALA A 843 22.73 27.42 -39.01
C ALA A 843 22.09 26.67 -40.19
N LEU A 844 20.85 27.04 -40.55
CA LEU A 844 20.12 26.42 -41.67
C LEU A 844 20.71 26.82 -43.02
N GLN A 845 21.10 28.09 -43.21
CA GLN A 845 21.77 28.54 -44.43
C GLN A 845 23.09 27.79 -44.66
N HIS A 846 23.88 27.61 -43.60
CA HIS A 846 25.13 26.84 -43.64
C HIS A 846 24.85 25.36 -43.91
N GLY A 847 23.88 24.76 -43.23
CA GLY A 847 23.51 23.36 -43.48
C GLY A 847 23.04 23.12 -44.91
N GLY A 848 22.21 24.02 -45.47
CA GLY A 848 21.83 23.98 -46.88
C GLY A 848 23.03 24.11 -47.84
N ALA A 849 23.97 25.00 -47.52
CA ALA A 849 25.20 25.16 -48.29
C ALA A 849 26.14 23.93 -48.21
N LEU A 850 26.18 23.23 -47.08
CA LEU A 850 26.91 21.98 -46.93
C LEU A 850 26.21 20.81 -47.64
N ALA A 851 24.88 20.77 -47.60
CA ALA A 851 24.08 19.76 -48.28
C ALA A 851 24.21 19.85 -49.82
N ILE A 852 24.18 21.04 -50.40
CA ILE A 852 24.40 21.20 -51.86
C ILE A 852 25.83 20.78 -52.27
N ALA A 853 26.83 21.06 -51.42
CA ALA A 853 28.22 20.64 -51.64
C ALA A 853 28.37 19.12 -51.64
N SER A 854 27.77 18.48 -50.64
CA SER A 854 27.70 17.03 -50.49
C SER A 854 26.99 16.39 -51.68
N MET A 855 25.88 16.98 -52.15
CA MET A 855 25.10 16.49 -53.28
C MET A 855 25.93 16.51 -54.57
N VAL A 856 26.58 17.64 -54.86
CA VAL A 856 27.47 17.75 -56.04
C VAL A 856 28.60 16.73 -55.98
N THR A 857 29.18 16.50 -54.80
CA THR A 857 30.26 15.52 -54.61
C THR A 857 29.76 14.10 -54.84
N ALA A 858 28.60 13.73 -54.29
CA ALA A 858 27.99 12.41 -54.47
C ALA A 858 27.64 12.15 -55.94
N LEU A 859 27.07 13.14 -56.64
CA LEU A 859 26.75 13.05 -58.06
C LEU A 859 28.02 12.93 -58.92
N SER A 860 29.09 13.68 -58.58
CA SER A 860 30.38 13.57 -59.26
C SER A 860 30.98 12.18 -59.12
N SER A 861 30.94 11.60 -57.91
CA SER A 861 31.40 10.23 -57.66
C SER A 861 30.59 9.20 -58.45
N ALA A 862 29.27 9.39 -58.57
CA ALA A 862 28.40 8.51 -59.36
C ALA A 862 28.62 8.66 -60.89
N ALA A 863 28.99 9.85 -61.36
CA ALA A 863 29.26 10.11 -62.78
C ALA A 863 30.64 9.61 -63.25
N GLY A 864 31.60 9.46 -62.34
CA GLY A 864 32.99 9.11 -62.66
C GLY A 864 33.78 10.29 -63.25
N LYS A 865 35.09 10.12 -63.49
CA LYS A 865 36.02 11.20 -63.84
C LYS A 865 35.60 12.01 -65.09
N ASP A 866 35.10 11.32 -66.11
CA ASP A 866 34.78 11.88 -67.43
C ASP A 866 33.26 11.97 -67.71
N GLY A 867 32.41 11.60 -66.73
CA GLY A 867 30.96 11.66 -66.86
C GLY A 867 30.43 13.09 -66.98
N GLN A 868 29.16 13.24 -67.35
CA GLN A 868 28.44 14.51 -67.35
C GLN A 868 27.12 14.36 -66.60
N PHE A 869 26.68 15.41 -65.91
CA PHE A 869 25.36 15.46 -65.28
C PHE A 869 24.26 15.60 -66.34
N GLY A 870 23.05 15.15 -66.00
CA GLY A 870 21.87 15.34 -66.85
C GLY A 870 21.50 16.83 -66.95
N GLU A 871 20.93 17.25 -68.08
CA GLU A 871 20.55 18.66 -68.27
C GLU A 871 19.48 19.13 -67.28
N ALA A 872 18.52 18.26 -66.93
CA ALA A 872 17.52 18.56 -65.91
C ALA A 872 18.15 18.76 -64.53
N GLU A 873 19.08 17.89 -64.13
CA GLU A 873 19.82 18.00 -62.86
C GLU A 873 20.61 19.32 -62.81
N LEU A 874 21.29 19.68 -63.90
CA LEU A 874 22.07 20.90 -64.00
C LEU A 874 21.20 22.17 -63.84
N LYS A 875 20.03 22.20 -64.48
CA LYS A 875 19.08 23.32 -64.36
C LYS A 875 18.51 23.46 -62.94
N THR A 876 18.31 22.35 -62.25
CA THR A 876 17.82 22.33 -60.86
C THR A 876 18.90 22.74 -59.86
N ILE A 877 20.13 22.23 -60.02
CA ILE A 877 21.21 22.42 -59.05
C ILE A 877 21.86 23.81 -59.17
N TRP A 878 22.02 24.34 -60.38
CA TRP A 878 22.79 25.56 -60.63
C TRP A 878 22.32 26.79 -59.83
N PRO A 879 21.01 27.18 -59.84
CA PRO A 879 20.56 28.38 -59.13
C PRO A 879 20.82 28.30 -57.63
N VAL A 880 20.68 27.10 -57.06
CA VAL A 880 20.85 26.85 -55.63
C VAL A 880 22.34 26.86 -55.24
N LEU A 881 23.19 26.27 -56.09
CA LEU A 881 24.63 26.29 -55.91
C LEU A 881 25.21 27.73 -55.99
N ASP A 882 24.75 28.55 -56.95
CA ASP A 882 25.16 29.96 -57.04
C ASP A 882 24.77 30.73 -55.77
N LYS A 883 23.52 30.56 -55.32
CA LYS A 883 23.02 31.16 -54.08
C LYS A 883 23.83 30.74 -52.85
N ALA A 884 24.14 29.45 -52.70
CA ALA A 884 24.95 28.95 -51.59
C ALA A 884 26.39 29.51 -51.62
N LEU A 885 27.00 29.62 -52.81
CA LEU A 885 28.34 30.17 -52.98
C LEU A 885 28.39 31.67 -52.66
N ALA A 886 27.28 32.40 -52.85
CA ALA A 886 27.17 33.81 -52.53
C ALA A 886 27.22 34.13 -51.03
N LEU A 887 26.95 33.16 -50.14
CA LEU A 887 27.02 33.35 -48.67
C LEU A 887 28.41 33.85 -48.23
N LYS A 888 28.46 34.60 -47.11
CA LYS A 888 29.73 35.01 -46.47
C LYS A 888 30.55 33.78 -46.06
N THR A 889 31.84 33.96 -45.77
CA THR A 889 32.70 32.83 -45.40
C THR A 889 32.32 32.34 -44.01
N PHE A 890 32.19 31.03 -43.86
CA PHE A 890 31.84 30.37 -42.60
C PHE A 890 32.61 29.05 -42.46
N LYS A 891 32.70 28.53 -41.23
CA LYS A 891 33.34 27.24 -40.95
C LYS A 891 32.62 26.11 -41.67
N GLY A 892 33.29 25.37 -42.54
CA GLY A 892 32.67 24.34 -43.39
C GLY A 892 32.53 24.76 -44.85
N LYS A 893 32.60 26.06 -45.16
CA LYS A 893 32.45 26.56 -46.55
C LYS A 893 33.52 25.99 -47.49
N GLU A 894 34.67 25.56 -46.96
CA GLU A 894 35.71 24.87 -47.72
C GLU A 894 35.19 23.61 -48.43
N LYS A 895 34.18 22.93 -47.88
CA LYS A 895 33.51 21.79 -48.53
C LYS A 895 32.74 22.24 -49.78
N LEU A 896 32.04 23.37 -49.69
CA LEU A 896 31.27 23.96 -50.80
C LEU A 896 32.17 24.39 -51.96
N ILE A 897 33.24 25.13 -51.68
CA ILE A 897 34.14 25.57 -52.74
C ILE A 897 34.93 24.41 -53.35
N THR A 898 35.20 23.35 -52.59
CA THR A 898 35.84 22.14 -53.11
C THR A 898 34.92 21.36 -54.06
N ALA A 899 33.61 21.37 -53.82
CA ALA A 899 32.62 20.74 -54.68
C ALA A 899 32.37 21.53 -55.97
N TYR A 900 32.54 22.85 -55.96
CA TYR A 900 32.22 23.73 -57.08
C TYR A 900 32.91 23.36 -58.41
N PRO A 901 34.24 23.12 -58.47
CA PRO A 901 34.89 22.67 -59.70
C PRO A 901 34.37 21.32 -60.23
N LEU A 902 33.87 20.45 -59.36
CA LEU A 902 33.27 19.17 -59.79
C LEU A 902 31.97 19.42 -60.56
N PHE A 903 31.12 20.33 -60.06
CA PHE A 903 29.92 20.75 -60.78
C PHE A 903 30.27 21.33 -62.16
N VAL A 904 31.28 22.20 -62.21
CA VAL A 904 31.72 22.83 -63.46
C VAL A 904 32.24 21.78 -64.45
N ARG A 905 33.07 20.83 -63.99
CA ARG A 905 33.58 19.74 -64.84
C ARG A 905 32.47 18.88 -65.44
N HIS A 906 31.49 18.48 -64.63
CA HIS A 906 30.38 17.62 -65.06
C HIS A 906 29.21 18.39 -65.70
N GLY A 907 29.25 19.72 -65.67
CA GLY A 907 28.20 20.61 -66.15
C GLY A 907 28.48 21.25 -67.52
N LYS A 908 29.34 20.64 -68.35
CA LYS A 908 29.72 21.21 -69.66
C LYS A 908 28.51 21.55 -70.53
N LYS A 909 27.50 20.69 -70.52
CA LYS A 909 26.25 20.92 -71.26
C LYS A 909 25.50 22.19 -70.84
N LEU A 910 25.65 22.65 -69.60
CA LEU A 910 24.99 23.87 -69.13
C LEU A 910 25.79 25.11 -69.53
N TRP A 911 27.05 25.20 -69.13
CA TRP A 911 27.85 26.42 -69.37
C TRP A 911 28.34 26.56 -70.81
N ALA A 912 28.41 25.49 -71.62
CA ALA A 912 28.73 25.64 -73.04
C ALA A 912 27.55 26.20 -73.85
N ASN A 913 26.31 25.95 -73.40
CA ASN A 913 25.09 26.35 -74.09
C ASN A 913 24.48 27.66 -73.55
N ASP A 914 24.83 28.08 -72.33
CA ASP A 914 24.36 29.32 -71.70
C ASP A 914 25.54 30.25 -71.36
N LYS A 915 25.66 31.33 -72.14
CA LYS A 915 26.72 32.35 -71.98
C LYS A 915 26.64 33.10 -70.65
N ALA A 916 25.44 33.31 -70.11
CA ALA A 916 25.27 33.99 -68.82
C ALA A 916 25.80 33.10 -67.69
N VAL A 917 25.47 31.81 -67.70
CA VAL A 917 26.00 30.82 -66.76
C VAL A 917 27.51 30.66 -66.92
N ALA A 918 28.02 30.61 -68.15
CA ALA A 918 29.47 30.55 -68.43
C ALA A 918 30.24 31.72 -67.83
N THR A 919 29.65 32.92 -67.89
CA THR A 919 30.23 34.16 -67.34
C THR A 919 30.15 34.18 -65.82
N GLN A 920 28.99 33.81 -65.26
CA GLN A 920 28.76 33.80 -63.82
C GLN A 920 29.66 32.77 -63.11
N THR A 921 29.83 31.58 -63.69
CA THR A 921 30.73 30.56 -63.14
C THR A 921 32.18 31.06 -63.02
N LYS A 922 32.69 31.77 -64.03
CA LYS A 922 34.02 32.41 -63.97
C LYS A 922 34.07 33.47 -62.86
N LYS A 923 33.06 34.35 -62.80
CA LYS A 923 32.98 35.42 -61.78
C LYS A 923 33.00 34.84 -60.36
N ILE A 924 32.29 33.75 -60.11
CA ILE A 924 32.27 33.08 -58.81
C ILE A 924 33.66 32.54 -58.44
N ALA A 925 34.34 31.85 -59.36
CA ALA A 925 35.67 31.30 -59.09
C ALA A 925 36.67 32.39 -58.66
N VAL A 926 36.67 33.51 -59.39
CA VAL A 926 37.52 34.68 -59.10
C VAL A 926 37.11 35.35 -57.78
N ARG A 927 35.80 35.55 -57.56
CA ARG A 927 35.27 36.16 -56.33
C ARG A 927 35.66 35.35 -55.08
N GLU A 928 35.51 34.03 -55.13
CA GLU A 928 35.82 33.17 -53.98
C GLU A 928 37.32 33.14 -53.67
N ALA A 929 38.18 33.21 -54.70
CA ALA A 929 39.63 33.32 -54.51
C ALA A 929 40.07 34.66 -53.89
N LYS A 930 39.30 35.74 -54.10
CA LYS A 930 39.57 37.07 -53.52
C LYS A 930 39.08 37.22 -52.06
N ARG A 931 38.49 36.19 -51.46
CA ARG A 931 37.97 36.31 -50.09
C ARG A 931 39.09 36.42 -49.07
N ASN A 932 38.95 37.37 -48.16
CA ASN A 932 39.92 37.61 -47.10
C ASN A 932 39.65 36.73 -45.87
N ASN A 933 40.09 35.47 -45.91
CA ASN A 933 40.04 34.54 -44.77
C ASN A 933 41.16 33.50 -44.91
N ASP A 934 42.07 33.45 -43.94
CA ASP A 934 43.32 32.65 -44.06
C ASP A 934 43.07 31.15 -44.11
N ASP A 935 42.15 30.63 -43.28
CA ASP A 935 41.84 29.20 -43.22
C ASP A 935 41.10 28.70 -44.48
N TYR A 936 40.28 29.56 -45.09
CA TYR A 936 39.51 29.24 -46.31
C TYR A 936 40.36 29.37 -47.59
N ARG A 937 41.33 30.27 -47.61
CA ARG A 937 42.10 30.64 -48.81
C ARG A 937 42.79 29.46 -49.52
N PRO A 938 43.46 28.51 -48.83
CA PRO A 938 44.03 27.34 -49.48
C PRO A 938 43.01 26.55 -50.31
N PHE A 939 41.78 26.40 -49.80
CA PHE A 939 40.72 25.68 -50.49
C PHE A 939 40.18 26.46 -51.67
N ALA A 940 40.03 27.78 -51.54
CA ALA A 940 39.61 28.66 -52.63
C ALA A 940 40.62 28.67 -53.79
N PHE A 941 41.93 28.74 -53.51
CA PHE A 941 42.97 28.66 -54.55
C PHE A 941 43.02 27.31 -55.23
N LYS A 942 42.94 26.21 -54.46
CA LYS A 942 42.87 24.87 -55.03
C LYS A 942 41.64 24.71 -55.92
N ALA A 943 40.50 25.27 -55.52
CA ALA A 943 39.29 25.26 -56.33
C ALA A 943 39.42 26.13 -57.58
N LEU A 944 40.07 27.30 -57.51
CA LEU A 944 40.36 28.16 -58.67
C LEU A 944 41.19 27.42 -59.72
N GLY A 945 42.26 26.74 -59.31
CA GLY A 945 43.08 25.92 -60.22
C GLY A 945 42.28 24.79 -60.87
N ARG A 946 41.49 24.06 -60.09
CA ARG A 946 40.61 22.99 -60.60
C ARG A 946 39.52 23.53 -61.53
N PHE A 947 38.99 24.72 -61.25
CA PHE A 947 38.02 25.40 -62.10
C PHE A 947 38.64 25.74 -63.46
N ALA A 948 39.84 26.35 -63.46
CA ALA A 948 40.55 26.68 -64.68
C ALA A 948 40.85 25.43 -65.52
N SER A 949 41.29 24.35 -64.88
CA SER A 949 41.47 23.04 -65.54
C SER A 949 40.16 22.47 -66.12
N ALA A 950 39.03 22.64 -65.43
CA ALA A 950 37.72 22.18 -65.92
C ALA A 950 37.16 23.02 -67.07
N ARG A 951 37.50 24.31 -67.13
CA ARG A 951 37.10 25.27 -68.17
C ARG A 951 38.19 25.44 -69.22
N GLY A 952 38.48 24.36 -69.94
CA GLY A 952 39.50 24.36 -70.99
C GLY A 952 39.23 25.32 -72.17
N ASP A 953 38.02 25.87 -72.25
CA ASP A 953 37.62 26.94 -73.18
C ASP A 953 38.11 28.33 -72.77
N LEU A 954 38.59 28.50 -71.54
CA LEU A 954 39.07 29.78 -71.02
C LEU A 954 40.60 29.79 -70.90
N ASP A 955 41.20 30.92 -71.25
CA ASP A 955 42.55 31.26 -70.84
C ASP A 955 42.49 32.12 -69.57
N MET A 956 42.90 31.53 -68.45
CA MET A 956 42.86 32.17 -67.14
C MET A 956 44.25 32.34 -66.52
N TYR A 957 45.33 32.03 -67.25
CA TYR A 957 46.67 31.92 -66.67
C TYR A 957 47.12 33.21 -65.97
N LYS A 958 47.13 34.32 -66.71
CA LYS A 958 47.52 35.65 -66.18
C LYS A 958 46.63 36.12 -65.03
N GLU A 959 45.33 35.85 -65.13
CA GLU A 959 44.37 36.24 -64.09
C GLU A 959 44.58 35.44 -62.80
N VAL A 960 44.80 34.12 -62.90
CA VAL A 960 45.08 33.27 -61.72
C VAL A 960 46.43 33.63 -61.11
N ALA A 961 47.48 33.79 -61.93
CA ALA A 961 48.81 34.21 -61.46
C ALA A 961 48.76 35.54 -60.69
N GLY A 962 48.04 36.54 -61.22
CA GLY A 962 47.85 37.82 -60.54
C GLY A 962 47.01 37.76 -59.26
N LEU A 963 46.11 36.78 -59.11
CA LEU A 963 45.31 36.62 -57.88
C LEU A 963 46.09 35.98 -56.73
N VAL A 964 47.10 35.17 -57.06
CA VAL A 964 47.87 34.40 -56.07
C VAL A 964 49.31 34.90 -55.91
N SER A 965 49.71 35.96 -56.62
CA SER A 965 51.07 36.50 -56.65
C SER A 965 51.65 36.75 -55.26
N ASP A 966 50.86 37.36 -54.38
CA ASP A 966 51.28 37.70 -53.01
C ASP A 966 51.60 36.45 -52.16
N TYR A 967 51.10 35.28 -52.58
CA TYR A 967 51.30 33.99 -51.93
C TYR A 967 52.30 33.09 -52.66
N LEU A 968 52.85 33.54 -53.80
CA LEU A 968 53.97 32.91 -54.51
C LEU A 968 55.34 33.44 -54.06
N SER A 969 55.35 34.48 -53.23
CA SER A 969 56.54 35.04 -52.61
C SER A 969 56.35 35.10 -51.08
N PRO A 970 56.26 33.93 -50.39
CA PRO A 970 56.01 33.92 -48.95
C PRO A 970 57.14 34.62 -48.18
N ASP A 971 56.80 35.31 -47.10
CA ASP A 971 57.76 36.00 -46.21
C ASP A 971 58.88 35.04 -45.75
N VAL A 972 60.11 35.57 -45.69
CA VAL A 972 61.29 34.87 -45.18
C VAL A 972 61.24 34.81 -43.64
N LYS A 973 60.33 34.02 -43.10
CA LYS A 973 60.29 33.67 -41.66
C LYS A 973 60.83 32.26 -41.47
N GLU A 974 61.67 32.05 -40.45
CA GLU A 974 62.30 30.75 -40.15
C GLU A 974 61.27 29.63 -39.84
N THR A 975 60.03 29.98 -39.50
CA THR A 975 58.93 29.03 -39.30
C THR A 975 57.62 29.60 -39.88
N GLN A 976 57.18 29.05 -41.01
CA GLN A 976 55.86 29.33 -41.57
C GLN A 976 54.79 28.57 -40.79
N SER A 977 53.62 29.18 -40.60
CA SER A 977 52.45 28.47 -40.10
C SER A 977 51.97 27.41 -41.10
N ASP A 978 51.29 26.37 -40.61
CA ASP A 978 50.72 25.33 -41.47
C ASP A 978 49.73 25.90 -42.49
N THR A 979 48.97 26.94 -42.13
CA THR A 979 48.00 27.60 -43.02
C THR A 979 48.70 28.38 -44.13
N GLU A 980 49.79 29.11 -43.82
CA GLU A 980 50.61 29.80 -44.83
C GLU A 980 51.22 28.79 -45.80
N ARG A 981 51.83 27.70 -45.30
CA ARG A 981 52.40 26.65 -46.15
C ARG A 981 51.36 26.01 -47.07
N LYS A 982 50.17 25.68 -46.55
CA LYS A 982 49.04 25.16 -47.34
C LYS A 982 48.56 26.17 -48.38
N THR A 983 48.54 27.47 -48.05
CA THR A 983 48.16 28.55 -48.97
C THR A 983 49.15 28.65 -50.11
N THR A 984 50.45 28.72 -49.83
CA THR A 984 51.53 28.74 -50.84
C THR A 984 51.46 27.52 -51.75
N GLN A 985 51.26 26.33 -51.18
CA GLN A 985 51.10 25.10 -51.96
C GLN A 985 49.87 25.15 -52.88
N ALA A 986 48.74 25.69 -52.39
CA ALA A 986 47.51 25.81 -53.17
C ALA A 986 47.62 26.89 -54.26
N ALA A 987 48.28 28.02 -53.97
CA ALA A 987 48.59 29.09 -54.92
C ALA A 987 49.42 28.57 -56.08
N LEU A 988 50.52 27.86 -55.76
CA LEU A 988 51.37 27.23 -56.78
C LEU A 988 50.59 26.25 -57.65
N LYS A 989 49.80 25.34 -57.03
CA LYS A 989 48.94 24.42 -57.78
C LYS A 989 47.88 25.14 -58.62
N ALA A 990 47.39 26.29 -58.18
CA ALA A 990 46.39 27.06 -58.93
C ALA A 990 46.99 27.56 -60.25
N VAL A 991 48.17 28.17 -60.20
CA VAL A 991 48.90 28.66 -61.39
C VAL A 991 49.24 27.51 -62.33
N LEU A 992 49.80 26.42 -61.80
CA LEU A 992 50.19 25.25 -62.61
C LEU A 992 49.01 24.58 -63.31
N ASN A 993 47.78 24.80 -62.85
CA ASN A 993 46.56 24.28 -63.48
C ASN A 993 45.80 25.30 -64.34
N ALA A 994 46.23 26.57 -64.37
CA ALA A 994 45.47 27.67 -64.98
C ALA A 994 45.70 27.88 -66.48
N TYR A 995 46.64 27.14 -67.08
CA TYR A 995 46.96 27.27 -68.50
C TYR A 995 45.85 26.74 -69.40
N SER A 996 45.67 27.39 -70.56
CA SER A 996 44.69 26.97 -71.57
C SER A 996 45.09 25.64 -72.20
N ARG A 997 44.19 24.66 -72.13
CA ARG A 997 44.40 23.34 -72.75
C ARG A 997 44.33 23.38 -74.28
N GLU A 998 43.56 24.30 -74.83
CA GLU A 998 43.51 24.55 -76.28
C GLU A 998 44.83 25.16 -76.78
N LYS A 999 45.37 26.15 -76.04
CA LYS A 999 46.69 26.71 -76.35
C LYS A 999 47.82 25.71 -76.16
N MET A 1000 47.77 24.88 -75.11
CA MET A 1000 48.77 23.81 -74.91
C MET A 1000 48.87 22.85 -76.10
N ARG A 1001 47.76 22.59 -76.80
CA ARG A 1001 47.74 21.73 -78.01
C ARG A 1001 48.25 22.42 -79.27
N SER A 1002 48.16 23.74 -79.34
CA SER A 1002 48.50 24.52 -80.55
C SER A 1002 49.87 25.18 -80.47
N ASP A 1003 50.26 25.65 -79.29
CA ASP A 1003 51.55 26.26 -78.99
C ASP A 1003 51.99 25.91 -77.56
N PRO A 1004 52.50 24.68 -77.33
CA PRO A 1004 52.97 24.26 -76.02
C PRO A 1004 54.14 25.13 -75.54
N ALA A 1005 55.01 25.61 -76.43
CA ALA A 1005 56.18 26.40 -76.06
C ALA A 1005 55.81 27.73 -75.38
N ALA A 1006 54.82 28.45 -75.91
CA ALA A 1006 54.35 29.69 -75.28
C ALA A 1006 53.78 29.47 -73.87
N ILE A 1007 53.07 28.36 -73.64
CA ILE A 1007 52.56 28.01 -72.32
C ILE A 1007 53.70 27.67 -71.36
N MET A 1008 54.70 26.91 -71.82
CA MET A 1008 55.87 26.59 -71.01
C MET A 1008 56.66 27.85 -70.63
N GLN A 1009 56.79 28.80 -71.56
CA GLN A 1009 57.46 30.09 -71.34
C GLN A 1009 56.73 30.96 -70.30
N ASP A 1010 55.41 31.10 -70.42
CA ASP A 1010 54.60 31.85 -69.44
C ASP A 1010 54.71 31.23 -68.03
N ILE A 1011 54.74 29.89 -67.96
CA ILE A 1011 54.89 29.17 -66.69
C ILE A 1011 56.27 29.37 -66.11
N VAL A 1012 57.36 29.16 -66.86
CA VAL A 1012 58.72 29.31 -66.32
C VAL A 1012 58.96 30.71 -65.81
N ALA A 1013 58.50 31.74 -66.53
CA ALA A 1013 58.71 33.12 -66.16
C ALA A 1013 58.08 33.41 -64.79
N THR A 1014 56.84 32.96 -64.59
CA THR A 1014 56.15 33.09 -63.29
C THR A 1014 56.86 32.30 -62.19
N MET A 1015 57.40 31.12 -62.49
CA MET A 1015 58.11 30.28 -61.51
C MET A 1015 59.50 30.83 -61.16
N GLU A 1016 60.18 31.50 -62.09
CA GLU A 1016 61.46 32.19 -61.83
C GLU A 1016 61.31 33.31 -60.80
N GLU A 1017 60.19 34.01 -60.82
CA GLU A 1017 59.84 35.06 -59.84
C GLU A 1017 59.35 34.47 -58.49
N SER A 1018 58.98 33.19 -58.46
CA SER A 1018 58.32 32.53 -57.32
C SER A 1018 59.22 31.52 -56.58
N ARG A 1019 60.55 31.64 -56.65
CA ARG A 1019 61.51 30.64 -56.13
C ARG A 1019 61.29 30.27 -54.66
N LEU A 1020 60.91 31.23 -53.82
CA LEU A 1020 60.61 30.99 -52.40
C LEU A 1020 59.39 30.06 -52.22
N ALA A 1021 58.34 30.22 -53.03
CA ALA A 1021 57.20 29.30 -53.02
C ALA A 1021 57.56 27.91 -53.55
N LEU A 1022 58.42 27.80 -54.57
CA LEU A 1022 58.91 26.51 -55.05
C LEU A 1022 59.63 25.73 -53.93
N LYS A 1023 60.44 26.44 -53.14
CA LYS A 1023 61.13 25.87 -51.97
C LYS A 1023 60.16 25.45 -50.88
N ALA A 1024 59.15 26.27 -50.58
CA ALA A 1024 58.15 25.97 -49.53
C ALA A 1024 57.17 24.85 -49.93
N ALA A 1025 56.92 24.65 -51.23
CA ALA A 1025 55.91 23.74 -51.77
C ALA A 1025 56.47 22.74 -52.80
N ARG A 1026 57.67 22.19 -52.55
CA ARG A 1026 58.40 21.28 -53.46
C ARG A 1026 57.58 20.15 -54.05
N ASP A 1027 56.78 19.46 -53.23
CA ASP A 1027 55.93 18.36 -53.68
C ASP A 1027 54.91 18.82 -54.75
N ALA A 1028 54.37 20.03 -54.58
CA ALA A 1028 53.42 20.60 -55.54
C ALA A 1028 54.12 21.04 -56.83
N TRP A 1029 55.32 21.62 -56.71
CA TRP A 1029 56.14 22.01 -57.85
C TRP A 1029 56.49 20.79 -58.70
N PHE A 1030 57.14 19.78 -58.12
CA PHE A 1030 57.60 18.62 -58.87
C PHE A 1030 56.46 17.83 -59.50
N ALA A 1031 55.38 17.56 -58.74
CA ALA A 1031 54.22 16.86 -59.28
C ALA A 1031 53.54 17.65 -60.41
N GLY A 1032 53.33 18.96 -60.23
CA GLY A 1032 52.74 19.82 -61.26
C GLY A 1032 53.61 19.92 -62.51
N SER A 1033 54.93 20.00 -62.34
CA SER A 1033 55.90 20.01 -63.47
C SER A 1033 55.83 18.71 -64.26
N VAL A 1034 55.76 17.54 -63.61
CA VAL A 1034 55.57 16.26 -64.31
C VAL A 1034 54.32 16.29 -65.18
N GLU A 1035 53.18 16.74 -64.63
CA GLU A 1035 51.91 16.79 -65.35
C GLU A 1035 51.95 17.75 -66.54
N ILE A 1036 52.43 18.99 -66.33
CA ILE A 1036 52.55 20.01 -67.38
C ILE A 1036 53.49 19.56 -68.50
N LEU A 1037 54.68 19.06 -68.15
CA LEU A 1037 55.70 18.64 -69.12
C LEU A 1037 55.25 17.41 -69.91
N ALA A 1038 54.55 16.47 -69.27
CA ALA A 1038 53.97 15.32 -69.95
C ALA A 1038 52.83 15.73 -70.91
N GLU A 1039 51.97 16.68 -70.50
CA GLU A 1039 50.88 17.19 -71.35
C GLU A 1039 51.43 17.99 -72.55
N ALA A 1040 52.45 18.82 -72.33
CA ALA A 1040 53.17 19.52 -73.41
C ALA A 1040 53.85 18.53 -74.37
N GLY A 1041 54.51 17.50 -73.83
CA GLY A 1041 55.15 16.45 -74.63
C GLY A 1041 54.18 15.62 -75.48
N ALA A 1042 52.93 15.48 -75.03
CA ALA A 1042 51.87 14.82 -75.79
C ALA A 1042 51.27 15.70 -76.91
N ALA A 1043 51.36 17.03 -76.79
CA ALA A 1043 50.88 17.98 -77.80
C ALA A 1043 51.76 18.03 -79.06
N GLY A 1044 53.05 17.73 -78.93
CA GLY A 1044 54.01 17.63 -80.05
C GLY A 1044 54.85 18.89 -80.27
N THR A 1045 55.58 18.92 -81.38
CA THR A 1045 56.64 19.89 -81.69
C THR A 1045 56.11 21.31 -81.92
N SER A 1046 56.74 22.29 -81.26
CA SER A 1046 56.48 23.71 -81.49
C SER A 1046 57.20 24.25 -82.74
N LEU A 1047 56.73 25.38 -83.28
CA LEU A 1047 57.39 26.08 -84.39
C LEU A 1047 58.78 26.58 -83.94
N PRO A 1048 59.82 26.50 -84.78
CA PRO A 1048 61.19 26.85 -84.39
C PRO A 1048 61.34 28.36 -84.10
N THR A 1049 61.90 28.69 -82.93
CA THR A 1049 62.30 30.05 -82.51
C THR A 1049 63.63 29.99 -81.73
N SER A 1050 64.44 31.06 -81.76
CA SER A 1050 65.74 31.12 -81.06
C SER A 1050 65.64 31.23 -79.53
N VAL A 1051 64.44 31.17 -78.96
CA VAL A 1051 64.13 31.36 -77.52
C VAL A 1051 64.10 30.01 -76.76
N HIS A 1052 64.10 28.92 -77.53
CA HIS A 1052 63.85 27.54 -77.12
C HIS A 1052 64.93 26.89 -76.24
N GLU A 1053 66.21 27.13 -76.53
CA GLU A 1053 67.33 26.58 -75.72
C GLU A 1053 67.35 27.19 -74.31
N VAL A 1054 67.18 28.51 -74.22
CA VAL A 1054 67.16 29.27 -72.97
C VAL A 1054 66.03 28.78 -72.08
N GLU A 1055 64.85 28.55 -72.67
CA GLU A 1055 63.66 28.08 -71.99
C GLU A 1055 63.85 26.67 -71.39
N ALA A 1056 64.39 25.73 -72.17
CA ALA A 1056 64.70 24.38 -71.68
C ALA A 1056 65.72 24.42 -70.51
N ARG A 1057 66.73 25.29 -70.61
CA ARG A 1057 67.72 25.49 -69.53
C ARG A 1057 67.09 26.09 -68.27
N LYS A 1058 66.16 27.04 -68.40
CA LYS A 1058 65.44 27.64 -67.27
C LYS A 1058 64.59 26.63 -66.52
N TRP A 1059 63.82 25.81 -67.23
CA TRP A 1059 63.04 24.73 -66.63
C TRP A 1059 63.92 23.74 -65.85
N PHE A 1060 65.02 23.32 -66.48
CA PHE A 1060 65.96 22.40 -65.85
C PHE A 1060 66.63 23.02 -64.62
N ALA A 1061 67.03 24.29 -64.69
CA ALA A 1061 67.61 25.01 -63.56
C ALA A 1061 66.63 25.15 -62.39
N LEU A 1062 65.36 25.46 -62.63
CA LEU A 1062 64.34 25.53 -61.58
C LEU A 1062 64.05 24.16 -60.95
N LEU A 1063 64.09 23.08 -61.72
CA LEU A 1063 63.97 21.72 -61.19
C LEU A 1063 65.20 21.32 -60.38
N LEU A 1064 66.39 21.90 -60.62
CA LEU A 1064 67.64 21.66 -59.89
C LEU A 1064 67.93 22.64 -58.74
N ALA A 1065 67.11 23.69 -58.58
CA ALA A 1065 67.28 24.66 -57.51
C ALA A 1065 67.28 24.01 -56.10
N ASP A 1066 68.15 24.51 -55.21
CA ASP A 1066 68.31 24.05 -53.83
C ASP A 1066 68.48 22.53 -53.69
N GLU A 1067 69.34 21.91 -54.53
CA GLU A 1067 69.56 20.46 -54.56
C GLU A 1067 69.82 19.84 -53.17
N ALA A 1068 70.72 20.46 -52.41
CA ALA A 1068 71.13 20.02 -51.09
C ALA A 1068 70.03 20.09 -50.03
N ASP A 1069 69.02 20.94 -50.22
CA ASP A 1069 67.96 21.17 -49.24
C ASP A 1069 66.81 20.15 -49.36
N VAL A 1070 66.80 19.27 -50.37
CA VAL A 1070 65.74 18.27 -50.62
C VAL A 1070 66.03 16.95 -49.88
N ILE A 1071 65.67 16.94 -48.60
CA ILE A 1071 66.06 15.87 -47.66
C ILE A 1071 65.04 14.70 -47.62
N LEU A 1072 63.79 14.91 -48.02
CA LEU A 1072 62.79 13.85 -48.07
C LEU A 1072 62.96 12.97 -49.31
N GLU A 1073 63.00 11.65 -49.13
CA GLU A 1073 63.13 10.69 -50.23
C GLU A 1073 62.01 10.80 -51.26
N SER A 1074 60.76 11.01 -50.81
CA SER A 1074 59.61 11.23 -51.70
C SER A 1074 59.79 12.46 -52.60
N GLN A 1075 60.33 13.56 -52.05
CA GLN A 1075 60.61 14.77 -52.82
C GLN A 1075 61.74 14.56 -53.82
N ARG A 1076 62.79 13.81 -53.44
CA ARG A 1076 63.87 13.45 -54.38
C ARG A 1076 63.34 12.56 -55.50
N LEU A 1077 62.45 11.62 -55.20
CA LEU A 1077 61.80 10.76 -56.19
C LEU A 1077 60.93 11.57 -57.16
N ASP A 1078 60.08 12.46 -56.65
CA ASP A 1078 59.21 13.28 -57.50
C ASP A 1078 60.00 14.29 -58.32
N ARG A 1079 61.11 14.82 -57.79
CA ARG A 1079 62.09 15.59 -58.55
C ARG A 1079 62.70 14.78 -59.68
N ALA A 1080 63.15 13.55 -59.42
CA ALA A 1080 63.71 12.67 -60.43
C ALA A 1080 62.71 12.42 -61.58
N LYS A 1081 61.42 12.20 -61.25
CA LYS A 1081 60.35 12.10 -62.24
C LYS A 1081 60.16 13.40 -63.02
N ALA A 1082 60.21 14.56 -62.36
CA ALA A 1082 60.07 15.87 -63.02
C ALA A 1082 61.24 16.15 -63.99
N LEU A 1083 62.47 15.82 -63.59
CA LEU A 1083 63.66 15.90 -64.46
C LEU A 1083 63.52 14.97 -65.66
N GLY A 1084 63.05 13.73 -65.46
CA GLY A 1084 62.75 12.81 -66.55
C GLY A 1084 61.65 13.32 -67.48
N ALA A 1085 60.59 13.92 -66.94
CA ALA A 1085 59.54 14.55 -67.74
C ALA A 1085 60.07 15.74 -68.55
N ALA A 1086 60.99 16.55 -68.00
CA ALA A 1086 61.62 17.66 -68.70
C ALA A 1086 62.50 17.20 -69.86
N ILE A 1087 63.36 16.20 -69.64
CA ILE A 1087 64.21 15.59 -70.68
C ILE A 1087 63.33 14.99 -71.78
N LYS A 1088 62.27 14.27 -71.39
CA LYS A 1088 61.34 13.67 -72.35
C LYS A 1088 60.60 14.74 -73.18
N ALA A 1089 60.10 15.80 -72.55
CA ALA A 1089 59.45 16.91 -73.24
C ALA A 1089 60.40 17.61 -74.23
N ALA A 1090 61.66 17.83 -73.84
CA ALA A 1090 62.69 18.38 -74.71
C ALA A 1090 62.99 17.46 -75.92
N ARG A 1091 63.09 16.14 -75.71
CA ARG A 1091 63.24 15.16 -76.81
C ARG A 1091 62.02 15.11 -77.74
N GLN A 1092 60.82 15.31 -77.20
CA GLN A 1092 59.56 15.37 -77.96
C GLN A 1092 59.37 16.71 -78.70
N GLY A 1093 60.31 17.64 -78.53
CA GLY A 1093 60.36 18.90 -79.25
C GLY A 1093 59.44 20.00 -78.73
N VAL A 1094 59.05 19.93 -77.45
CA VAL A 1094 58.27 20.97 -76.77
C VAL A 1094 59.00 22.31 -76.80
N PHE A 1095 60.30 22.27 -76.53
CA PHE A 1095 61.20 23.43 -76.54
C PHE A 1095 61.95 23.54 -77.88
N GLY A 1096 61.33 23.24 -79.02
CA GLY A 1096 61.98 23.27 -80.34
C GLY A 1096 62.64 21.94 -80.77
N PRO A 1097 63.19 21.85 -81.99
CA PRO A 1097 63.70 20.59 -82.54
C PRO A 1097 64.80 19.96 -81.68
N ALA A 1098 64.71 18.66 -81.38
CA ALA A 1098 65.67 17.97 -80.52
C ALA A 1098 67.14 18.09 -80.99
N LYS A 1099 67.37 18.21 -82.32
CA LYS A 1099 68.70 18.43 -82.91
C LYS A 1099 69.34 19.76 -82.48
N GLU A 1100 68.53 20.79 -82.26
CA GLU A 1100 68.99 22.11 -81.82
C GLU A 1100 69.24 22.15 -80.30
N LEU A 1101 68.71 21.17 -79.56
CA LEU A 1101 68.88 21.04 -78.11
C LEU A 1101 69.92 19.98 -77.72
N GLU A 1102 70.70 19.42 -78.65
CA GLU A 1102 71.64 18.32 -78.36
C GLU A 1102 72.63 18.66 -77.24
N SER A 1103 73.15 19.89 -77.22
CA SER A 1103 74.02 20.37 -76.14
C SER A 1103 73.30 20.42 -74.79
N VAL A 1104 72.08 20.96 -74.75
CA VAL A 1104 71.28 21.03 -73.51
C VAL A 1104 70.93 19.63 -73.00
N LEU A 1105 70.50 18.74 -73.89
CA LEU A 1105 70.15 17.37 -73.55
C LEU A 1105 71.35 16.58 -73.03
N ALA A 1106 72.55 16.83 -73.58
CA ALA A 1106 73.80 16.26 -73.07
C ALA A 1106 74.15 16.78 -71.67
N ASP A 1107 73.98 18.09 -71.42
CA ASP A 1107 74.18 18.71 -70.10
C ASP A 1107 73.20 18.13 -69.07
N MET A 1108 71.91 18.04 -69.43
CA MET A 1108 70.88 17.47 -68.58
C MET A 1108 71.17 16.00 -68.22
N ARG A 1109 71.56 15.20 -69.21
CA ARG A 1109 71.88 13.78 -69.03
C ARG A 1109 73.06 13.59 -68.09
N THR A 1110 74.13 14.38 -68.27
CA THR A 1110 75.32 14.32 -67.43
C THR A 1110 74.97 14.59 -65.97
N LYS A 1111 74.22 15.66 -65.72
CA LYS A 1111 73.80 16.03 -64.37
C LYS A 1111 72.88 15.00 -63.73
N VAL A 1112 71.95 14.39 -64.47
CA VAL A 1112 71.08 13.32 -63.93
C VAL A 1112 71.88 12.06 -63.58
N ILE A 1113 72.91 11.70 -64.36
CA ILE A 1113 73.82 10.58 -64.05
C ILE A 1113 74.63 10.86 -62.78
N GLU A 1114 75.12 12.09 -62.61
CA GLU A 1114 75.80 12.53 -61.39
C GLU A 1114 74.89 12.38 -60.17
N MET A 1115 73.65 12.89 -60.27
CA MET A 1115 72.65 12.74 -59.20
C MET A 1115 72.33 11.27 -58.90
N ALA A 1116 72.19 10.43 -59.93
CA ALA A 1116 71.94 8.99 -59.76
C ALA A 1116 73.09 8.26 -59.07
N SER A 1117 74.32 8.74 -59.26
CA SER A 1117 75.51 8.15 -58.65
C SER A 1117 75.70 8.59 -57.19
N ALA A 1118 75.25 9.80 -56.86
CA ALA A 1118 75.31 10.36 -55.50
C ALA A 1118 74.10 9.96 -54.61
N GLU A 1119 72.99 9.53 -55.20
CA GLU A 1119 71.76 9.18 -54.49
C GLU A 1119 71.89 7.85 -53.72
N ARG A 1120 71.20 7.73 -52.57
CA ARG A 1120 71.23 6.55 -51.70
C ARG A 1120 69.98 5.68 -51.83
N SER A 1121 68.84 6.25 -52.20
CA SER A 1121 67.60 5.48 -52.43
C SER A 1121 67.62 4.75 -53.78
N LEU A 1122 67.39 3.44 -53.77
CA LEU A 1122 67.32 2.63 -55.00
C LEU A 1122 66.17 3.06 -55.93
N ASP A 1123 65.03 3.48 -55.38
CA ASP A 1123 63.88 3.92 -56.18
C ASP A 1123 64.17 5.25 -56.87
N VAL A 1124 64.84 6.18 -56.17
CA VAL A 1124 65.26 7.46 -56.75
C VAL A 1124 66.38 7.25 -57.78
N GLN A 1125 67.37 6.40 -57.48
CA GLN A 1125 68.42 6.02 -58.43
C GLN A 1125 67.82 5.43 -59.71
N LYS A 1126 66.85 4.53 -59.58
CA LYS A 1126 66.15 3.93 -60.71
C LYS A 1126 65.40 4.98 -61.54
N ALA A 1127 64.68 5.90 -60.90
CA ALA A 1127 63.99 6.98 -61.59
C ALA A 1127 64.96 7.92 -62.35
N LEU A 1128 66.11 8.26 -61.76
CA LEU A 1128 67.14 9.09 -62.39
C LEU A 1128 67.85 8.36 -63.54
N ARG A 1129 68.21 7.07 -63.37
CA ARG A 1129 68.79 6.27 -64.46
C ARG A 1129 67.83 6.15 -65.65
N ASN A 1130 66.55 5.86 -65.37
CA ASN A 1130 65.51 5.85 -66.40
C ASN A 1130 65.31 7.21 -67.10
N ALA A 1131 65.63 8.32 -66.43
CA ALA A 1131 65.58 9.66 -67.04
C ALA A 1131 66.83 9.97 -67.88
N ALA A 1132 67.97 9.37 -67.54
CA ALA A 1132 69.24 9.52 -68.28
C ALA A 1132 69.29 8.64 -69.55
N ASP A 1133 68.58 7.51 -69.53
CA ASP A 1133 68.33 6.67 -70.71
C ASP A 1133 67.34 7.38 -71.66
#